data_AF-A0A1G7MGP9-F1
#
_entry.id   AF-A0A1G7MGP9-F1
#
_cell.length_a   1.000
_cell.length_b   1.000
_cell.length_c   1.000
_cell.angle_alpha   90.00
_cell.angle_beta   90.00
_cell.angle_gamma   90.00
#
_symmetry.space_group_name_H-M   'P 1'
#
loop_
_entity.id
_entity.type
_entity.pdbx_description
1 polymer ?
#
loop_
_entity_poly.entity_id
_entity_poly.type
_entity_poly.pdbx_seq_one_letter_code
_entity_poly.pdbx_strand_id
1 'polypeptide(L)'
;MTPTDREEHADPVSTESSADADPGTQESTAAPAARARRRFGVKARLFTAFGGVAALTLVASGVGWVAFNTVTGAVDEVAQEHMPRMASALTLSRESTALTAAAPRLAGAQSGEQREQAMSALNTRVKRVRGHLDELSQGTGADGAVETVRGQIDAMTTAVSNLNDAVAERLTAKRQLAAAESKVGERHEALLETLDPKMKAAEKALVQGSADVSAKSVRTMNSLMNEDVSTLRSVLVVRAGVNRVLEQFARVPMVEIPAKLNFIRNNIKDSFDRFGPHIERIPETEWTAGAKTRLDQIRTFALGDQDILTLQRKALEEDSKSAASKLDRRLRTARSAQESIQEKLIKIADATKKKMTQRAQSYAASNAERISTLVNEEMQYLTTYLRIRASANRIAGLLATGGNAADPKAIDALQTQFQEARNTLKHNIGKLGDREKGSTIKKQAGQLLTLGQGDDSVFALRRQQLTAADAATQALDQARSAASAIETQVKQVVADARSAVDEGRSTVNASVTQGRMWLAGIAVASLVIAGLVAWLYVGRSFGRRLDRLTAQTQQVAGGDLEAEIDTRGHDEISEMASALVVFRDGMAEAQEANRRADEERERAAEERRRAMHELADRFENEVGSIIERVGAAGAQLDGTANTMSSVAQDAKSKAGNVAEAAERASGNVQTVASASQELTQSIREVSDRISQSSETAREASGEADKATQQVQSLAQAADQIGDVIQQIQDIAEKTNLLALNATIEAARAGEAGKGFA
;
A
#
# COMPACT_ATOMS: atom_id res chain seq x y z
N MET A 1 39.09 -1.62 67.51
CA MET A 1 39.07 -0.40 68.34
C MET A 1 37.80 -0.43 69.18
N THR A 2 37.92 -0.07 70.45
CA THR A 2 36.84 0.22 71.41
C THR A 2 36.55 1.74 71.39
N PRO A 3 35.67 2.32 72.24
CA PRO A 3 34.61 1.76 73.10
C PRO A 3 33.22 2.28 72.61
N THR A 4 32.11 2.51 73.34
CA THR A 4 31.85 2.68 74.80
C THR A 4 30.33 2.57 75.09
N ASP A 5 29.97 2.01 76.25
CA ASP A 5 28.93 2.48 77.21
C ASP A 5 27.46 2.71 76.73
N ARG A 6 26.39 2.60 77.55
CA ARG A 6 26.13 2.51 79.01
C ARG A 6 24.64 2.07 79.20
N GLU A 7 23.96 1.83 80.34
CA GLU A 7 24.10 1.78 81.83
C GLU A 7 22.75 1.16 82.33
N GLU A 8 22.49 0.60 83.52
CA GLU A 8 23.17 -0.28 84.50
C GLU A 8 22.08 -0.75 85.50
N HIS A 9 22.08 -1.99 86.04
CA HIS A 9 21.49 -2.29 87.38
C HIS A 9 21.89 -3.64 88.01
N ALA A 10 22.02 -3.61 89.34
CA ALA A 10 22.29 -4.71 90.28
C ALA A 10 21.02 -5.59 90.54
N ASP A 11 21.06 -6.89 90.88
CA ASP A 11 21.82 -7.63 91.94
C ASP A 11 21.28 -7.33 93.38
N PRO A 12 21.39 -8.20 94.42
CA PRO A 12 21.75 -9.64 94.48
C PRO A 12 20.76 -10.52 95.31
N VAL A 13 20.88 -11.86 95.25
CA VAL A 13 20.50 -12.76 96.38
C VAL A 13 21.49 -13.95 96.48
N SER A 14 22.00 -14.19 97.68
CA SER A 14 22.93 -15.27 98.07
C SER A 14 22.20 -16.64 98.20
N THR A 15 22.85 -17.81 98.34
CA THR A 15 23.62 -18.23 99.54
C THR A 15 24.60 -19.37 99.28
N GLU A 16 25.80 -19.26 99.88
CA GLU A 16 26.66 -20.37 100.32
C GLU A 16 25.96 -21.13 101.48
N SER A 17 26.44 -22.21 102.12
CA SER A 17 27.81 -22.65 102.40
C SER A 17 27.84 -24.10 102.92
N SER A 18 29.03 -24.65 103.07
CA SER A 18 29.38 -25.82 103.89
C SER A 18 29.64 -25.48 105.36
N ALA A 19 29.25 -26.37 106.28
CA ALA A 19 29.74 -26.56 107.68
C ALA A 19 29.09 -27.87 108.19
N ASP A 20 29.76 -28.82 108.87
CA ASP A 20 30.40 -28.78 110.21
C ASP A 20 29.41 -28.47 111.35
N ALA A 21 29.32 -29.19 112.48
CA ALA A 21 30.05 -30.38 112.99
C ALA A 21 29.02 -31.32 113.74
N ASP A 22 29.28 -32.20 114.71
CA ASP A 22 30.44 -32.54 115.57
C ASP A 22 30.37 -34.06 116.02
N PRO A 23 30.83 -34.60 117.19
CA PRO A 23 31.65 -35.83 117.13
C PRO A 23 31.24 -37.00 118.06
N GLY A 24 32.06 -38.07 118.04
CA GLY A 24 32.05 -39.17 119.01
C GLY A 24 31.39 -40.47 118.52
N THR A 25 31.83 -41.67 118.91
CA THR A 25 32.95 -42.01 119.81
C THR A 25 33.43 -43.46 119.56
N GLN A 26 34.59 -43.80 120.13
CA GLN A 26 35.12 -45.16 120.40
C GLN A 26 35.76 -45.97 119.27
N GLU A 27 36.68 -46.83 119.70
CA GLU A 27 37.60 -47.64 118.91
C GLU A 27 37.02 -49.04 118.64
N SER A 28 37.40 -49.66 117.52
CA SER A 28 37.80 -51.08 117.50
C SER A 28 38.55 -51.42 116.20
N THR A 29 39.41 -52.43 116.25
CA THR A 29 40.34 -52.77 115.16
C THR A 29 39.77 -53.82 114.19
N ALA A 30 39.77 -53.52 112.89
CA ALA A 30 39.55 -54.49 111.82
C ALA A 30 40.35 -54.10 110.56
N ALA A 31 41.09 -55.05 109.97
CA ALA A 31 41.94 -54.79 108.82
C ALA A 31 41.16 -54.87 107.48
N PRO A 32 41.38 -53.94 106.52
CA PRO A 32 40.72 -53.99 105.22
C PRO A 32 41.40 -55.00 104.28
N ALA A 33 40.62 -55.96 103.75
CA ALA A 33 41.11 -56.90 102.74
C ALA A 33 41.43 -56.21 101.40
N ALA A 34 42.62 -56.47 100.86
CA ALA A 34 43.07 -55.84 99.61
C ALA A 34 42.28 -56.33 98.38
N ARG A 35 41.54 -55.43 97.72
CA ARG A 35 40.86 -55.74 96.44
C ARG A 35 41.89 -56.03 95.34
N ALA A 36 41.99 -57.28 94.93
CA ALA A 36 42.86 -57.72 93.84
C ALA A 36 42.44 -57.11 92.48
N ARG A 37 43.15 -56.07 92.03
CA ARG A 37 43.07 -55.59 90.64
C ARG A 37 43.63 -56.65 89.69
N ARG A 38 42.76 -57.35 88.95
CA ARG A 38 43.16 -58.17 87.79
C ARG A 38 43.97 -57.30 86.82
N ARG A 39 45.28 -57.53 86.74
CA ARG A 39 46.19 -56.82 85.84
C ARG A 39 46.42 -57.68 84.59
N PHE A 40 45.99 -57.17 83.44
CA PHE A 40 46.19 -57.83 82.15
C PHE A 40 47.66 -57.80 81.73
N GLY A 41 48.17 -58.95 81.27
CA GLY A 41 49.48 -59.10 80.61
C GLY A 41 49.54 -58.43 79.23
N VAL A 42 50.70 -58.49 78.57
CA VAL A 42 51.01 -57.65 77.40
C VAL A 42 50.07 -57.94 76.22
N LYS A 43 49.79 -59.22 75.95
CA LYS A 43 48.93 -59.68 74.85
C LYS A 43 47.54 -59.04 74.86
N ALA A 44 46.88 -58.98 76.02
CA ALA A 44 45.54 -58.41 76.15
C ALA A 44 45.51 -56.88 76.00
N ARG A 45 46.63 -56.19 76.22
CA ARG A 45 46.76 -54.73 76.02
C ARG A 45 46.93 -54.34 74.56
N LEU A 46 47.45 -55.22 73.72
CA LEU A 46 47.50 -55.02 72.26
C LEU A 46 46.12 -55.19 71.63
N PHE A 47 45.36 -56.22 72.02
CA PHE A 47 44.02 -56.46 71.48
C PHE A 47 43.04 -55.30 71.75
N THR A 48 43.11 -54.64 72.92
CA THR A 48 42.27 -53.46 73.20
C THR A 48 42.67 -52.23 72.36
N ALA A 49 43.95 -52.06 72.04
CA ALA A 49 44.41 -50.99 71.14
C ALA A 49 43.90 -51.20 69.70
N PHE A 50 44.02 -52.42 69.15
CA PHE A 50 43.48 -52.75 67.82
C PHE A 50 41.95 -52.61 67.75
N GLY A 51 41.22 -53.00 68.81
CA GLY A 51 39.77 -52.81 68.89
C GLY A 51 39.34 -51.33 68.83
N GLY A 52 40.11 -50.43 69.45
CA GLY A 52 39.86 -48.98 69.39
C GLY A 52 40.03 -48.40 67.98
N VAL A 53 41.05 -48.85 67.23
CA VAL A 53 41.26 -48.43 65.83
C VAL A 53 40.13 -48.94 64.93
N ALA A 54 39.72 -50.20 65.06
CA ALA A 54 38.62 -50.76 64.28
C ALA A 54 37.27 -50.04 64.53
N ALA A 55 37.02 -49.62 65.77
CA ALA A 55 35.83 -48.83 66.12
C ALA A 55 35.84 -47.44 65.46
N LEU A 56 37.00 -46.76 65.40
CA LEU A 56 37.14 -45.49 64.67
C LEU A 56 36.87 -45.65 63.17
N THR A 57 37.31 -46.75 62.55
CA THR A 57 37.01 -47.04 61.14
C THR A 57 35.50 -47.19 60.89
N LEU A 58 34.76 -47.85 61.79
CA LEU A 58 33.30 -47.97 61.68
C LEU A 58 32.60 -46.61 61.81
N VAL A 59 33.05 -45.74 62.72
CA VAL A 59 32.52 -44.37 62.86
C VAL A 59 32.79 -43.54 61.61
N ALA A 60 34.01 -43.62 61.04
CA ALA A 60 34.36 -42.93 59.80
C ALA A 60 33.47 -43.38 58.62
N SER A 61 33.24 -44.68 58.46
CA SER A 61 32.33 -45.23 57.44
C SER A 61 30.87 -44.79 57.65
N GLY A 62 30.39 -44.76 58.90
CA GLY A 62 29.04 -44.29 59.21
C GLY A 62 28.82 -42.80 58.88
N VAL A 63 29.81 -41.96 59.18
CA VAL A 63 29.77 -40.53 58.81
C VAL A 63 29.92 -40.33 57.30
N GLY A 64 30.74 -41.14 56.63
CA GLY A 64 30.82 -41.18 55.17
C GLY A 64 29.48 -41.52 54.52
N TRP A 65 28.73 -42.49 55.07
CA TRP A 65 27.39 -42.85 54.58
C TRP A 65 26.36 -41.73 54.76
N VAL A 66 26.34 -41.07 55.93
CA VAL A 66 25.45 -39.92 56.17
C VAL A 66 25.79 -38.75 55.24
N ALA A 67 27.08 -38.43 55.05
CA ALA A 67 27.52 -37.39 54.14
C ALA A 67 27.23 -37.72 52.66
N PHE A 68 27.28 -39.00 52.29
CA PHE A 68 26.88 -39.44 50.95
C PHE A 68 25.38 -39.24 50.74
N ASN A 69 24.52 -39.70 51.66
CA ASN A 69 23.07 -39.53 51.53
C ASN A 69 22.63 -38.06 51.47
N THR A 70 23.23 -37.15 52.26
CA THR A 70 22.85 -35.72 52.20
C THR A 70 23.29 -35.05 50.90
N VAL A 71 24.48 -35.41 50.37
CA VAL A 71 24.92 -34.94 49.05
C VAL A 71 24.06 -35.53 47.93
N THR A 72 23.70 -36.82 47.99
CA THR A 72 22.81 -37.44 47.00
C THR A 72 21.44 -36.76 46.97
N GLY A 73 20.81 -36.52 48.12
CA GLY A 73 19.51 -35.83 48.20
C GLY A 73 19.54 -34.43 47.57
N ALA A 74 20.54 -33.61 47.91
CA ALA A 74 20.67 -32.26 47.35
C ALA A 74 21.04 -32.24 45.85
N VAL A 75 21.71 -33.28 45.35
CA VAL A 75 21.95 -33.47 43.90
C VAL A 75 20.66 -33.88 43.18
N ASP A 76 19.85 -34.75 43.79
CA ASP A 76 18.59 -35.23 43.23
C ASP A 76 17.54 -34.09 43.16
N GLU A 77 17.49 -33.24 44.18
CA GLU A 77 16.69 -31.99 44.22
C GLU A 77 17.05 -31.04 43.06
N VAL A 78 18.34 -30.76 42.86
CA VAL A 78 18.81 -29.94 41.72
C VAL A 78 18.50 -30.58 40.37
N ALA A 79 18.59 -31.92 40.28
CA ALA A 79 18.39 -32.66 39.03
C ALA A 79 16.91 -32.82 38.64
N GLN A 80 16.04 -33.08 39.61
CA GLN A 80 14.60 -33.33 39.39
C GLN A 80 13.75 -32.06 39.44
N GLU A 81 14.11 -31.06 40.26
CA GLU A 81 13.29 -29.86 40.44
C GLU A 81 13.82 -28.63 39.69
N HIS A 82 15.11 -28.32 39.80
CA HIS A 82 15.66 -27.07 39.24
C HIS A 82 16.03 -27.17 37.75
N MET A 83 16.67 -28.26 37.30
CA MET A 83 17.06 -28.41 35.89
C MET A 83 15.87 -28.39 34.90
N PRO A 84 14.72 -29.06 35.17
CA PRO A 84 13.57 -29.00 34.26
C PRO A 84 12.97 -27.59 34.16
N ARG A 85 12.84 -26.86 35.27
CA ARG A 85 12.36 -25.46 35.28
C ARG A 85 13.24 -24.55 34.42
N MET A 86 14.57 -24.69 34.52
CA MET A 86 15.50 -23.98 33.63
C MET A 86 15.26 -24.32 32.14
N ALA A 87 15.02 -25.59 31.80
CA ALA A 87 14.77 -26.02 30.43
C ALA A 87 13.47 -25.44 29.85
N SER A 88 12.36 -25.44 30.60
CA SER A 88 11.10 -24.82 30.17
C SER A 88 11.23 -23.29 30.08
N ALA A 89 11.93 -22.63 31.01
CA ALA A 89 12.18 -21.18 30.96
C ALA A 89 13.02 -20.76 29.72
N LEU A 90 14.07 -21.52 29.37
CA LEU A 90 14.85 -21.29 28.15
C LEU A 90 14.04 -21.57 26.87
N THR A 91 13.13 -22.54 26.89
CA THR A 91 12.25 -22.85 25.75
C THR A 91 11.17 -21.80 25.56
N LEU A 92 10.57 -21.32 26.66
CA LEU A 92 9.66 -20.18 26.70
C LEU A 92 10.30 -18.91 26.12
N SER A 93 11.57 -18.65 26.45
CA SER A 93 12.34 -17.53 25.89
C SER A 93 12.46 -17.62 24.36
N ARG A 94 12.83 -18.81 23.85
CA ARG A 94 12.98 -19.07 22.40
C ARG A 94 11.68 -18.88 21.62
N GLU A 95 10.56 -19.39 22.13
CA GLU A 95 9.25 -19.24 21.46
C GLU A 95 8.68 -17.82 21.58
N SER A 96 8.91 -17.13 22.70
CA SER A 96 8.52 -15.72 22.87
C SER A 96 9.19 -14.82 21.83
N THR A 97 10.51 -14.97 21.61
CA THR A 97 11.21 -14.25 20.53
C THR A 97 10.63 -14.57 19.14
N ALA A 98 10.18 -15.81 18.92
CA ALA A 98 9.61 -16.24 17.65
C ALA A 98 8.18 -15.75 17.40
N LEU A 99 7.42 -15.39 18.44
CA LEU A 99 6.12 -14.72 18.34
C LEU A 99 6.27 -13.30 17.79
N THR A 100 7.24 -12.53 18.30
CA THR A 100 7.56 -11.16 17.84
C THR A 100 7.81 -11.11 16.32
N ALA A 101 8.49 -12.13 15.79
CA ALA A 101 8.79 -12.25 14.36
C ALA A 101 7.61 -12.72 13.48
N ALA A 102 6.51 -13.18 14.09
CA ALA A 102 5.36 -13.73 13.36
C ALA A 102 4.26 -12.69 13.07
N ALA A 103 3.99 -11.77 14.00
CA ALA A 103 2.94 -10.74 13.83
C ALA A 103 3.08 -9.88 12.55
N PRO A 104 4.29 -9.44 12.12
CA PRO A 104 4.45 -8.70 10.86
C PRO A 104 4.02 -9.48 9.60
N ARG A 105 4.06 -10.82 9.63
CA ARG A 105 3.61 -11.64 8.49
C ARG A 105 2.09 -11.58 8.31
N LEU A 106 1.34 -11.54 9.41
CA LEU A 106 -0.11 -11.34 9.41
C LEU A 106 -0.46 -9.94 8.88
N ALA A 107 0.21 -8.90 9.39
CA ALA A 107 0.05 -7.53 8.91
C ALA A 107 0.34 -7.36 7.40
N GLY A 108 1.35 -8.07 6.89
CA GLY A 108 1.76 -8.03 5.47
C GLY A 108 0.89 -8.83 4.50
N ALA A 109 -0.04 -9.67 4.97
CA ALA A 109 -0.79 -10.61 4.15
C ALA A 109 -1.57 -9.93 2.99
N GLN A 110 -1.44 -10.49 1.78
CA GLN A 110 -2.08 -9.99 0.56
C GLN A 110 -3.30 -10.80 0.11
N SER A 111 -3.54 -11.98 0.71
CA SER A 111 -4.72 -12.82 0.48
C SER A 111 -5.31 -13.34 1.80
N GLY A 112 -6.58 -13.78 1.77
CA GLY A 112 -7.24 -14.41 2.93
C GLY A 112 -6.51 -15.68 3.40
N GLU A 113 -6.02 -16.47 2.45
CA GLU A 113 -5.21 -17.67 2.71
C GLU A 113 -3.90 -17.33 3.44
N GLN A 114 -3.14 -16.32 2.99
CA GLN A 114 -1.91 -15.89 3.66
C GLN A 114 -2.17 -15.41 5.09
N ARG A 115 -3.28 -14.68 5.31
CA ARG A 115 -3.73 -14.26 6.63
C ARG A 115 -4.06 -15.45 7.53
N GLU A 116 -4.79 -16.44 7.01
CA GLU A 116 -5.18 -17.65 7.75
C GLU A 116 -3.98 -18.54 8.09
N GLN A 117 -3.04 -18.73 7.15
CA GLN A 117 -1.77 -19.42 7.40
C GLN A 117 -0.95 -18.71 8.49
N ALA A 118 -0.83 -17.38 8.42
CA ALA A 118 -0.11 -16.59 9.43
C ALA A 118 -0.78 -16.65 10.81
N MET A 119 -2.12 -16.55 10.87
CA MET A 119 -2.90 -16.62 12.11
C MET A 119 -2.86 -18.04 12.73
N SER A 120 -2.90 -19.09 11.91
CA SER A 120 -2.73 -20.48 12.36
C SER A 120 -1.33 -20.72 12.97
N ALA A 121 -0.28 -20.20 12.33
CA ALA A 121 1.08 -20.26 12.87
C ALA A 121 1.24 -19.49 14.19
N LEU A 122 0.62 -18.30 14.31
CA LEU A 122 0.58 -17.52 15.55
C LEU A 122 -0.15 -18.27 16.67
N ASN A 123 -1.39 -18.73 16.42
CA ASN A 123 -2.18 -19.50 17.39
C ASN A 123 -1.45 -20.75 17.89
N THR A 124 -0.73 -21.45 17.01
CA THR A 124 0.05 -22.64 17.37
C THR A 124 1.24 -22.29 18.27
N ARG A 125 1.91 -21.15 18.05
CA ARG A 125 2.98 -20.66 18.95
C ARG A 125 2.44 -20.21 20.31
N VAL A 126 1.35 -19.44 20.33
CA VAL A 126 0.70 -19.00 21.58
C VAL A 126 0.29 -20.20 22.44
N LYS A 127 -0.21 -21.29 21.84
CA LYS A 127 -0.50 -22.55 22.55
C LYS A 127 0.75 -23.18 23.19
N ARG A 128 1.88 -23.27 22.47
CA ARG A 128 3.14 -23.79 23.04
C ARG A 128 3.67 -22.91 24.17
N VAL A 129 3.59 -21.60 24.01
CA VAL A 129 4.03 -20.62 25.03
C VAL A 129 3.18 -20.72 26.30
N ARG A 130 1.84 -20.84 26.21
CA ARG A 130 1.00 -21.11 27.40
C ARG A 130 1.37 -22.45 28.04
N GLY A 131 1.57 -23.52 27.26
CA GLY A 131 1.97 -24.84 27.80
C GLY A 131 3.26 -24.80 28.64
N HIS A 132 4.32 -24.17 28.15
CA HIS A 132 5.55 -24.00 28.93
C HIS A 132 5.39 -23.05 30.13
N LEU A 133 4.42 -22.14 30.09
CA LEU A 133 4.05 -21.32 31.24
C LEU A 133 3.36 -22.14 32.34
N ASP A 134 2.48 -23.06 31.92
CA ASP A 134 1.72 -23.92 32.82
C ASP A 134 2.62 -24.99 33.47
N GLU A 135 3.65 -25.49 32.74
CA GLU A 135 4.77 -26.28 33.29
C GLU A 135 5.51 -25.52 34.40
N LEU A 136 5.85 -24.25 34.17
CA LEU A 136 6.57 -23.41 35.15
C LEU A 136 5.71 -23.06 36.37
N SER A 137 4.39 -22.95 36.24
CA SER A 137 3.47 -22.70 37.37
C SER A 137 3.19 -23.91 38.27
N GLN A 138 3.69 -25.10 37.92
CA GLN A 138 3.60 -26.29 38.80
C GLN A 138 4.75 -26.34 39.84
N GLY A 139 5.60 -25.31 39.88
CA GLY A 139 6.75 -25.22 40.74
C GLY A 139 6.70 -24.06 41.74
N THR A 140 7.12 -24.32 42.97
CA THR A 140 7.25 -23.33 44.04
C THR A 140 8.17 -22.16 43.64
N GLY A 141 7.68 -20.93 43.83
CA GLY A 141 8.50 -19.71 43.88
C GLY A 141 8.43 -18.76 42.67
N ALA A 142 7.78 -19.13 41.56
CA ALA A 142 7.77 -18.31 40.33
C ALA A 142 6.43 -17.60 40.02
N ASP A 143 5.37 -17.83 40.81
CA ASP A 143 3.97 -17.56 40.45
C ASP A 143 3.69 -16.13 39.98
N GLY A 144 4.20 -15.11 40.70
CA GLY A 144 3.97 -13.71 40.36
C GLY A 144 4.61 -13.28 39.03
N ALA A 145 5.80 -13.81 38.71
CA ALA A 145 6.46 -13.55 37.44
C ALA A 145 5.77 -14.30 36.30
N VAL A 146 5.38 -15.56 36.53
CA VAL A 146 4.63 -16.39 35.59
C VAL A 146 3.26 -15.79 35.24
N GLU A 147 2.49 -15.35 36.23
CA GLU A 147 1.19 -14.71 36.01
C GLU A 147 1.30 -13.37 35.27
N THR A 148 2.38 -12.62 35.53
CA THR A 148 2.70 -11.40 34.76
C THR A 148 2.96 -11.73 33.28
N VAL A 149 3.68 -12.81 32.97
CA VAL A 149 3.83 -13.27 31.57
C VAL A 149 2.48 -13.70 30.98
N ARG A 150 1.63 -14.40 31.76
CA ARG A 150 0.30 -14.88 31.34
C ARG A 150 -0.58 -13.72 30.87
N GLY A 151 -0.68 -12.66 31.67
CA GLY A 151 -1.42 -11.44 31.30
C GLY A 151 -0.88 -10.73 30.04
N GLN A 152 0.44 -10.72 29.83
CA GLN A 152 1.03 -10.14 28.61
C GLN A 152 0.80 -11.01 27.36
N ILE A 153 0.75 -12.34 27.50
CA ILE A 153 0.34 -13.26 26.42
C ILE A 153 -1.11 -13.01 26.01
N ASP A 154 -2.00 -12.73 26.96
CA ASP A 154 -3.41 -12.47 26.70
C ASP A 154 -3.62 -11.08 26.04
N ALA A 155 -2.87 -10.07 26.47
CA ALA A 155 -2.79 -8.77 25.79
C ALA A 155 -2.28 -8.92 24.34
N MET A 156 -1.22 -9.70 24.11
CA MET A 156 -0.71 -9.99 22.77
C MET A 156 -1.70 -10.80 21.93
N THR A 157 -2.41 -11.77 22.52
CA THR A 157 -3.46 -12.54 21.85
C THR A 157 -4.59 -11.61 21.36
N THR A 158 -4.99 -10.66 22.19
CA THR A 158 -6.01 -9.65 21.86
C THR A 158 -5.55 -8.75 20.72
N ALA A 159 -4.32 -8.21 20.80
CA ALA A 159 -3.74 -7.39 19.74
C ALA A 159 -3.58 -8.15 18.41
N VAL A 160 -3.23 -9.44 18.45
CA VAL A 160 -3.14 -10.30 17.26
C VAL A 160 -4.53 -10.61 16.67
N SER A 161 -5.58 -10.71 17.47
CA SER A 161 -6.96 -10.80 16.96
C SER A 161 -7.38 -9.52 16.26
N ASN A 162 -7.21 -8.37 16.91
CA ASN A 162 -7.51 -7.05 16.32
C ASN A 162 -6.75 -6.85 14.99
N LEU A 163 -5.49 -7.30 14.93
CA LEU A 163 -4.67 -7.28 13.71
C LEU A 163 -5.22 -8.20 12.62
N ASN A 164 -5.63 -9.43 12.96
CA ASN A 164 -6.26 -10.36 12.02
C ASN A 164 -7.52 -9.75 11.40
N ASP A 165 -8.36 -9.12 12.22
CA ASP A 165 -9.67 -8.62 11.83
C ASP A 165 -9.54 -7.35 10.97
N ALA A 166 -8.67 -6.42 11.36
CA ALA A 166 -8.31 -5.26 10.53
C ALA A 166 -7.67 -5.66 9.19
N VAL A 167 -6.82 -6.70 9.17
CA VAL A 167 -6.28 -7.25 7.91
C VAL A 167 -7.37 -7.90 7.05
N ALA A 168 -8.33 -8.60 7.66
CA ALA A 168 -9.46 -9.20 6.94
C ALA A 168 -10.39 -8.13 6.32
N GLU A 169 -10.67 -7.03 7.04
CA GLU A 169 -11.40 -5.89 6.51
C GLU A 169 -10.63 -5.21 5.36
N ARG A 170 -9.34 -4.89 5.57
CA ARG A 170 -8.46 -4.31 4.55
C ARG A 170 -8.43 -5.13 3.25
N LEU A 171 -8.37 -6.46 3.37
CA LEU A 171 -8.38 -7.39 2.23
C LEU A 171 -9.77 -7.52 1.58
N THR A 172 -10.84 -7.18 2.28
CA THR A 172 -12.22 -7.20 1.74
C THR A 172 -12.51 -5.89 1.01
N ALA A 173 -12.21 -4.75 1.64
CA ALA A 173 -12.25 -3.44 1.01
C ALA A 173 -11.36 -3.39 -0.26
N LYS A 174 -10.13 -3.95 -0.22
CA LYS A 174 -9.24 -4.06 -1.41
C LYS A 174 -9.91 -4.79 -2.60
N ARG A 175 -10.68 -5.86 -2.32
CA ARG A 175 -11.38 -6.65 -3.36
C ARG A 175 -12.62 -5.93 -3.88
N GLN A 176 -13.42 -5.34 -2.99
CA GLN A 176 -14.58 -4.53 -3.37
C GLN A 176 -14.17 -3.31 -4.21
N LEU A 177 -13.08 -2.64 -3.82
CA LEU A 177 -12.53 -1.48 -4.52
C LEU A 177 -12.12 -1.81 -5.96
N ALA A 178 -11.32 -2.87 -6.17
CA ALA A 178 -10.95 -3.31 -7.52
C ALA A 178 -12.18 -3.70 -8.37
N ALA A 179 -13.18 -4.32 -7.75
CA ALA A 179 -14.45 -4.64 -8.42
C ALA A 179 -15.32 -3.39 -8.68
N ALA A 180 -15.12 -2.29 -7.96
CA ALA A 180 -15.76 -0.99 -8.24
C ALA A 180 -15.00 -0.26 -9.36
N GLU A 181 -13.67 -0.29 -9.38
CA GLU A 181 -12.83 0.29 -10.43
C GLU A 181 -13.08 -0.36 -11.81
N SER A 182 -13.23 -1.70 -11.89
CA SER A 182 -13.69 -2.39 -13.12
C SER A 182 -15.01 -1.81 -13.62
N LYS A 183 -15.99 -1.65 -12.71
CA LYS A 183 -17.30 -1.07 -13.03
C LYS A 183 -17.20 0.39 -13.47
N VAL A 184 -16.19 1.16 -13.05
CA VAL A 184 -15.99 2.53 -13.56
C VAL A 184 -15.69 2.48 -15.05
N GLY A 185 -14.80 1.58 -15.49
CA GLY A 185 -14.53 1.34 -16.91
C GLY A 185 -15.78 0.91 -17.66
N GLU A 186 -16.46 -0.15 -17.19
CA GLU A 186 -17.69 -0.69 -17.80
C GLU A 186 -18.79 0.37 -17.97
N ARG A 187 -19.07 1.17 -16.93
CA ARG A 187 -20.13 2.20 -16.97
C ARG A 187 -19.70 3.47 -17.71
N HIS A 188 -18.40 3.74 -17.80
CA HIS A 188 -17.88 4.82 -18.62
C HIS A 188 -18.03 4.48 -20.11
N GLU A 189 -17.59 3.31 -20.54
CA GLU A 189 -17.65 2.89 -21.94
C GLU A 189 -19.10 2.78 -22.41
N ALA A 190 -19.95 2.12 -21.63
CA ALA A 190 -21.38 1.98 -21.94
C ALA A 190 -22.17 3.31 -21.95
N LEU A 191 -21.58 4.40 -21.45
CA LEU A 191 -22.10 5.77 -21.62
C LEU A 191 -21.56 6.39 -22.93
N LEU A 192 -20.28 6.22 -23.26
CA LEU A 192 -19.69 6.68 -24.53
C LEU A 192 -20.39 6.03 -25.75
N GLU A 193 -20.61 4.72 -25.72
CA GLU A 193 -21.36 3.99 -26.76
C GLU A 193 -22.76 4.57 -27.02
N THR A 194 -23.40 5.19 -26.03
CA THR A 194 -24.72 5.84 -26.19
C THR A 194 -24.64 7.28 -26.69
N LEU A 195 -23.47 7.93 -26.58
CA LEU A 195 -23.24 9.32 -26.99
C LEU A 195 -22.71 9.41 -28.41
N ASP A 196 -21.74 8.56 -28.77
CA ASP A 196 -21.09 8.55 -30.08
C ASP A 196 -22.05 8.48 -31.29
N PRO A 197 -23.07 7.60 -31.34
CA PRO A 197 -24.04 7.60 -32.45
C PRO A 197 -24.94 8.84 -32.46
N LYS A 198 -25.18 9.47 -31.30
CA LYS A 198 -25.97 10.72 -31.19
C LYS A 198 -25.16 11.93 -31.67
N MET A 199 -23.87 11.99 -31.33
CA MET A 199 -22.92 12.98 -31.84
C MET A 199 -22.81 12.89 -33.36
N LYS A 200 -22.53 11.69 -33.90
CA LYS A 200 -22.42 11.45 -35.35
C LYS A 200 -23.73 11.76 -36.11
N ALA A 201 -24.89 11.59 -35.47
CA ALA A 201 -26.18 11.99 -36.06
C ALA A 201 -26.35 13.52 -36.14
N ALA A 202 -26.05 14.26 -35.06
CA ALA A 202 -26.16 15.72 -35.03
C ALA A 202 -25.10 16.40 -35.94
N GLU A 203 -23.87 15.89 -35.95
CA GLU A 203 -22.80 16.29 -36.87
C GLU A 203 -23.23 16.12 -38.34
N LYS A 204 -23.76 14.94 -38.68
CA LYS A 204 -24.30 14.68 -40.02
C LYS A 204 -25.48 15.60 -40.35
N ALA A 205 -26.37 15.89 -39.40
CA ALA A 205 -27.49 16.81 -39.61
C ALA A 205 -27.01 18.24 -39.90
N LEU A 206 -25.97 18.72 -39.20
CA LEU A 206 -25.34 20.00 -39.44
C LEU A 206 -24.72 20.08 -40.84
N VAL A 207 -23.91 19.09 -41.23
CA VAL A 207 -23.25 19.04 -42.54
C VAL A 207 -24.25 18.91 -43.69
N GLN A 208 -25.27 18.07 -43.54
CA GLN A 208 -26.30 17.91 -44.59
C GLN A 208 -27.23 19.12 -44.67
N GLY A 209 -27.55 19.76 -43.53
CA GLY A 209 -28.39 20.95 -43.48
C GLY A 209 -27.74 22.18 -44.07
N SER A 210 -26.45 22.45 -43.75
CA SER A 210 -25.71 23.57 -44.33
C SER A 210 -25.50 23.40 -45.84
N ALA A 211 -25.29 22.17 -46.31
CA ALA A 211 -25.23 21.84 -47.73
C ALA A 211 -26.58 22.03 -48.44
N ASP A 212 -27.70 21.60 -47.84
CA ASP A 212 -29.06 21.82 -48.38
C ASP A 212 -29.41 23.31 -48.48
N VAL A 213 -29.15 24.08 -47.42
CA VAL A 213 -29.29 25.55 -47.41
C VAL A 213 -28.47 26.17 -48.53
N SER A 214 -27.19 25.81 -48.67
CA SER A 214 -26.31 26.34 -49.71
C SER A 214 -26.80 26.00 -51.13
N ALA A 215 -27.16 24.74 -51.37
CA ALA A 215 -27.66 24.27 -52.67
C ALA A 215 -29.04 24.85 -53.02
N LYS A 216 -29.90 25.15 -52.03
CA LYS A 216 -31.17 25.86 -52.22
C LYS A 216 -30.92 27.35 -52.55
N SER A 217 -29.99 27.98 -51.83
CA SER A 217 -29.60 29.39 -52.04
C SER A 217 -29.08 29.63 -53.45
N VAL A 218 -28.14 28.82 -53.94
CA VAL A 218 -27.60 28.91 -55.31
C VAL A 218 -28.68 28.72 -56.38
N ARG A 219 -29.64 27.80 -56.17
CA ARG A 219 -30.75 27.57 -57.11
C ARG A 219 -31.72 28.76 -57.16
N THR A 220 -32.14 29.28 -56.01
CA THR A 220 -33.02 30.45 -55.96
C THR A 220 -32.35 31.69 -56.55
N MET A 221 -31.09 31.95 -56.22
CA MET A 221 -30.40 33.14 -56.70
C MET A 221 -30.19 33.12 -58.22
N ASN A 222 -29.87 31.95 -58.80
CA ASN A 222 -29.84 31.76 -60.25
C ASN A 222 -31.21 31.99 -60.91
N SER A 223 -32.30 31.53 -60.29
CA SER A 223 -33.66 31.74 -60.80
C SER A 223 -34.04 33.23 -60.78
N LEU A 224 -33.81 33.93 -59.66
CA LEU A 224 -34.06 35.37 -59.53
C LEU A 224 -33.26 36.20 -60.55
N MET A 225 -31.96 35.92 -60.70
CA MET A 225 -31.08 36.69 -61.58
C MET A 225 -31.31 36.37 -63.07
N ASN A 226 -31.42 35.09 -63.44
CA ASN A 226 -31.44 34.68 -64.85
C ASN A 226 -32.86 34.60 -65.43
N GLU A 227 -33.91 34.40 -64.62
CA GLU A 227 -35.31 34.46 -65.08
C GLU A 227 -35.93 35.85 -64.81
N ASP A 228 -36.16 36.19 -63.54
CA ASP A 228 -37.04 37.32 -63.18
C ASP A 228 -36.39 38.68 -63.49
N VAL A 229 -35.13 38.90 -63.10
CA VAL A 229 -34.39 40.14 -63.42
C VAL A 229 -34.13 40.26 -64.93
N SER A 230 -33.84 39.15 -65.61
CA SER A 230 -33.65 39.11 -67.07
C SER A 230 -34.91 39.47 -67.85
N THR A 231 -36.05 38.93 -67.41
CA THR A 231 -37.39 39.24 -67.95
C THR A 231 -37.73 40.69 -67.70
N LEU A 232 -37.64 41.18 -66.45
CA LEU A 232 -37.94 42.56 -66.08
C LEU A 232 -37.08 43.56 -66.85
N ARG A 233 -35.77 43.30 -66.99
CA ARG A 233 -34.86 44.12 -67.82
C ARG A 233 -35.32 44.15 -69.28
N SER A 234 -35.72 43.00 -69.84
CA SER A 234 -36.15 42.92 -71.24
C SER A 234 -37.49 43.62 -71.48
N VAL A 235 -38.44 43.49 -70.57
CA VAL A 235 -39.70 44.26 -70.55
C VAL A 235 -39.43 45.76 -70.51
N LEU A 236 -38.52 46.24 -69.66
CA LEU A 236 -38.14 47.65 -69.57
C LEU A 236 -37.45 48.17 -70.85
N VAL A 237 -36.57 47.37 -71.48
CA VAL A 237 -35.94 47.73 -72.76
C VAL A 237 -36.98 47.83 -73.88
N VAL A 238 -37.92 46.90 -73.98
CA VAL A 238 -39.03 46.97 -74.95
C VAL A 238 -39.94 48.17 -74.64
N ARG A 239 -40.25 48.45 -73.37
CA ARG A 239 -41.06 49.60 -72.95
C ARG A 239 -40.45 50.94 -73.36
N ALA A 240 -39.15 51.12 -73.13
CA ALA A 240 -38.41 52.31 -73.53
C ALA A 240 -38.27 52.42 -75.06
N GLY A 241 -37.99 51.30 -75.74
CA GLY A 241 -37.87 51.23 -77.20
C GLY A 241 -39.16 51.60 -77.93
N VAL A 242 -40.30 51.08 -77.47
CA VAL A 242 -41.64 51.43 -77.98
C VAL A 242 -41.97 52.91 -77.79
N ASN A 243 -41.53 53.53 -76.69
CA ASN A 243 -41.75 54.97 -76.47
C ASN A 243 -40.89 55.84 -77.39
N ARG A 244 -39.64 55.45 -77.70
CA ARG A 244 -38.85 56.15 -78.74
C ARG A 244 -39.50 56.07 -80.11
N VAL A 245 -40.08 54.92 -80.47
CA VAL A 245 -40.85 54.80 -81.73
C VAL A 245 -42.06 55.75 -81.74
N LEU A 246 -42.77 55.91 -80.61
CA LEU A 246 -43.85 56.91 -80.51
C LEU A 246 -43.34 58.36 -80.67
N GLU A 247 -42.22 58.71 -80.03
CA GLU A 247 -41.61 60.05 -80.12
C GLU A 247 -41.19 60.38 -81.56
N GLN A 248 -40.59 59.42 -82.27
CA GLN A 248 -40.31 59.56 -83.70
C GLN A 248 -41.59 59.66 -84.55
N PHE A 249 -42.66 58.92 -84.23
CA PHE A 249 -43.96 59.02 -84.92
C PHE A 249 -44.62 60.40 -84.75
N ALA A 250 -44.60 60.96 -83.53
CA ALA A 250 -45.16 62.27 -83.21
C ALA A 250 -44.45 63.41 -83.99
N ARG A 251 -43.18 63.22 -84.34
CA ARG A 251 -42.38 64.16 -85.13
C ARG A 251 -42.68 64.11 -86.63
N VAL A 252 -43.32 63.06 -87.16
CA VAL A 252 -43.55 62.91 -88.62
C VAL A 252 -44.39 64.05 -89.23
N PRO A 253 -45.55 64.46 -88.66
CA PRO A 253 -46.34 65.58 -89.20
C PRO A 253 -45.62 66.94 -89.12
N MET A 254 -44.64 67.07 -88.22
CA MET A 254 -43.87 68.30 -87.99
C MET A 254 -42.68 68.45 -88.96
N VAL A 255 -42.46 67.48 -89.86
CA VAL A 255 -41.42 67.59 -90.89
C VAL A 255 -41.97 68.30 -92.11
N GLU A 256 -41.46 69.51 -92.36
CA GLU A 256 -41.71 70.30 -93.57
C GLU A 256 -40.76 69.95 -94.73
N ILE A 257 -39.59 69.38 -94.43
CA ILE A 257 -38.51 69.11 -95.41
C ILE A 257 -38.39 67.60 -95.64
N PRO A 258 -38.82 67.04 -96.80
CA PRO A 258 -38.89 65.60 -97.02
C PRO A 258 -37.58 64.82 -96.79
N ALA A 259 -36.42 65.44 -97.02
CA ALA A 259 -35.12 64.82 -96.76
C ALA A 259 -34.92 64.43 -95.27
N LYS A 260 -35.51 65.18 -94.32
CA LYS A 260 -35.41 64.89 -92.88
C LYS A 260 -36.17 63.61 -92.48
N LEU A 261 -37.12 63.14 -93.30
CA LEU A 261 -37.87 61.90 -93.04
C LEU A 261 -36.97 60.66 -93.03
N ASN A 262 -35.85 60.68 -93.76
CA ASN A 262 -34.89 59.57 -93.78
C ASN A 262 -34.15 59.43 -92.44
N PHE A 263 -33.89 60.53 -91.72
CA PHE A 263 -33.33 60.49 -90.37
C PHE A 263 -34.30 59.86 -89.37
N ILE A 264 -35.59 60.22 -89.46
CA ILE A 264 -36.66 59.59 -88.65
C ILE A 264 -36.79 58.10 -88.98
N ARG A 265 -36.71 57.70 -90.26
CA ARG A 265 -36.71 56.28 -90.68
C ARG A 265 -35.60 55.49 -89.99
N ASN A 266 -34.38 56.03 -89.97
CA ASN A 266 -33.23 55.40 -89.34
C ASN A 266 -33.42 55.30 -87.82
N ASN A 267 -33.82 56.38 -87.14
CA ASN A 267 -34.06 56.37 -85.68
C ASN A 267 -35.12 55.34 -85.25
N ILE A 268 -36.19 55.18 -86.04
CA ILE A 268 -37.22 54.17 -85.84
C ILE A 268 -36.64 52.76 -86.03
N LYS A 269 -35.91 52.53 -87.13
CA LYS A 269 -35.27 51.23 -87.41
C LYS A 269 -34.29 50.85 -86.30
N ASP A 270 -33.38 51.75 -85.95
CA ASP A 270 -32.43 51.61 -84.83
C ASP A 270 -33.13 51.31 -83.51
N SER A 271 -34.31 51.87 -83.27
CA SER A 271 -35.10 51.55 -82.08
C SER A 271 -35.58 50.10 -82.13
N PHE A 272 -36.26 49.68 -83.21
CA PHE A 272 -36.72 48.30 -83.39
C PHE A 272 -35.57 47.29 -83.33
N ASP A 273 -34.44 47.56 -83.98
CA ASP A 273 -33.27 46.68 -83.99
C ASP A 273 -32.63 46.55 -82.58
N ARG A 274 -32.69 47.59 -81.74
CA ARG A 274 -32.19 47.56 -80.35
C ARG A 274 -33.09 46.81 -79.38
N PHE A 275 -34.43 46.92 -79.50
CA PHE A 275 -35.35 46.26 -78.56
C PHE A 275 -35.91 44.92 -79.06
N GLY A 276 -35.82 44.62 -80.37
CA GLY A 276 -36.28 43.37 -80.98
C GLY A 276 -35.79 42.12 -80.24
N PRO A 277 -34.46 41.94 -80.04
CA PRO A 277 -33.87 40.81 -79.32
C PRO A 277 -34.21 40.74 -77.82
N HIS A 278 -34.97 41.70 -77.28
CA HIS A 278 -35.50 41.63 -75.91
C HIS A 278 -36.96 41.14 -75.88
N ILE A 279 -37.71 41.23 -76.98
CA ILE A 279 -39.07 40.66 -77.07
C ILE A 279 -39.00 39.14 -76.92
N GLU A 280 -38.04 38.51 -77.60
CA GLU A 280 -37.77 37.06 -77.57
C GLU A 280 -37.32 36.54 -76.20
N ARG A 281 -36.97 37.44 -75.28
CA ARG A 281 -36.59 37.12 -73.88
C ARG A 281 -37.73 37.35 -72.87
N ILE A 282 -38.89 37.83 -73.33
CA ILE A 282 -40.11 37.87 -72.51
C ILE A 282 -40.87 36.56 -72.76
N PRO A 283 -41.25 35.78 -71.74
CA PRO A 283 -41.97 34.52 -71.94
C PRO A 283 -43.23 34.70 -72.78
N GLU A 284 -43.50 33.84 -73.78
CA GLU A 284 -44.70 33.97 -74.64
C GLU A 284 -46.03 33.82 -73.86
N THR A 285 -45.99 33.18 -72.68
CA THR A 285 -47.11 33.14 -71.72
C THR A 285 -47.45 34.51 -71.13
N GLU A 286 -46.49 35.43 -71.08
CA GLU A 286 -46.63 36.80 -70.57
C GLU A 286 -46.77 37.79 -71.74
N TRP A 287 -45.99 37.64 -72.81
CA TRP A 287 -46.08 38.40 -74.06
C TRP A 287 -47.13 37.83 -75.04
N THR A 288 -48.40 38.04 -74.73
CA THR A 288 -49.56 37.57 -75.54
C THR A 288 -49.42 37.85 -77.05
N ALA A 289 -49.91 36.94 -77.90
CA ALA A 289 -49.91 37.10 -79.36
C ALA A 289 -50.47 38.46 -79.84
N GLY A 290 -51.57 38.93 -79.23
CA GLY A 290 -52.16 40.24 -79.53
C GLY A 290 -51.35 41.47 -79.06
N ALA A 291 -50.20 41.28 -78.41
CA ALA A 291 -49.18 42.32 -78.21
C ALA A 291 -48.17 42.30 -79.38
N LYS A 292 -47.68 41.11 -79.76
CA LYS A 292 -46.84 40.86 -80.96
C LYS A 292 -47.50 41.45 -82.22
N THR A 293 -48.76 41.11 -82.51
CA THR A 293 -49.52 41.64 -83.66
C THR A 293 -49.64 43.17 -83.65
N ARG A 294 -49.83 43.81 -82.49
CA ARG A 294 -49.89 45.28 -82.40
C ARG A 294 -48.53 45.93 -82.64
N LEU A 295 -47.45 45.28 -82.19
CA LEU A 295 -46.09 45.76 -82.40
C LEU A 295 -45.66 45.61 -83.86
N ASP A 296 -46.01 44.49 -84.50
CA ASP A 296 -45.83 44.27 -85.94
C ASP A 296 -46.67 45.25 -86.77
N GLN A 297 -47.87 45.62 -86.31
CA GLN A 297 -48.69 46.67 -86.93
C GLN A 297 -47.99 48.04 -86.84
N ILE A 298 -47.41 48.41 -85.70
CA ILE A 298 -46.61 49.64 -85.57
C ILE A 298 -45.39 49.57 -86.49
N ARG A 299 -44.66 48.45 -86.52
CA ARG A 299 -43.51 48.23 -87.42
C ARG A 299 -43.89 48.40 -88.89
N THR A 300 -45.04 47.88 -89.29
CA THR A 300 -45.61 48.01 -90.65
C THR A 300 -46.01 49.45 -90.97
N PHE A 301 -46.56 50.19 -90.00
CA PHE A 301 -46.82 51.63 -90.15
C PHE A 301 -45.54 52.46 -90.19
N ALA A 302 -44.43 51.95 -89.64
CA ALA A 302 -43.16 52.64 -89.53
C ALA A 302 -42.22 52.45 -90.73
N LEU A 303 -42.23 51.26 -91.34
CA LEU A 303 -41.19 50.78 -92.27
C LEU A 303 -41.72 50.00 -93.50
N GLY A 304 -43.05 49.88 -93.67
CA GLY A 304 -43.65 49.24 -94.86
C GLY A 304 -43.82 50.18 -96.07
N ASP A 305 -44.24 49.64 -97.21
CA ASP A 305 -44.29 50.34 -98.52
C ASP A 305 -45.22 51.57 -98.57
N GLN A 306 -46.12 51.70 -97.59
CA GLN A 306 -46.94 52.89 -97.36
C GLN A 306 -46.83 53.37 -95.91
N ASP A 307 -45.62 53.37 -95.35
CA ASP A 307 -45.35 53.88 -94.01
C ASP A 307 -45.76 55.36 -93.84
N ILE A 308 -45.84 55.79 -92.58
CA ILE A 308 -46.15 57.18 -92.21
C ILE A 308 -45.19 58.19 -92.86
N LEU A 309 -43.95 57.80 -93.13
CA LEU A 309 -42.93 58.63 -93.75
C LEU A 309 -43.18 58.83 -95.24
N THR A 310 -43.63 57.79 -95.94
CA THR A 310 -44.00 57.85 -97.36
C THR A 310 -45.33 58.58 -97.56
N LEU A 311 -46.27 58.46 -96.60
CA LEU A 311 -47.49 59.26 -96.59
C LEU A 311 -47.22 60.75 -96.29
N GLN A 312 -46.33 61.08 -95.35
CA GLN A 312 -45.90 62.47 -95.11
C GLN A 312 -45.16 63.03 -96.33
N ARG A 313 -44.26 62.25 -96.94
CA ARG A 313 -43.57 62.66 -98.18
C ARG A 313 -44.57 63.04 -99.27
N LYS A 314 -45.57 62.19 -99.53
CA LYS A 314 -46.65 62.49 -100.49
C LYS A 314 -47.56 63.66 -100.08
N ALA A 315 -47.76 63.89 -98.79
CA ALA A 315 -48.50 65.07 -98.32
C ALA A 315 -47.74 66.38 -98.62
N LEU A 316 -46.40 66.37 -98.51
CA LEU A 316 -45.53 67.52 -98.78
C LEU A 316 -45.25 67.73 -100.28
N GLU A 317 -44.97 66.65 -101.02
CA GLU A 317 -44.50 66.70 -102.42
C GLU A 317 -45.67 66.68 -103.44
N GLU A 318 -46.86 66.19 -103.06
CA GLU A 318 -48.03 66.03 -103.96
C GLU A 318 -49.28 66.82 -103.50
N ASP A 319 -49.18 67.70 -102.47
CA ASP A 319 -50.30 68.35 -101.74
C ASP A 319 -51.47 67.40 -101.43
N SER A 320 -51.15 66.13 -101.16
CA SER A 320 -52.16 65.08 -101.17
C SER A 320 -52.94 65.05 -99.85
N LYS A 321 -54.07 65.77 -99.82
CA LYS A 321 -55.06 65.71 -98.72
C LYS A 321 -55.54 64.28 -98.42
N SER A 322 -55.48 63.39 -99.41
CA SER A 322 -55.71 61.94 -99.22
C SER A 322 -54.56 61.25 -98.49
N ALA A 323 -53.30 61.62 -98.75
CA ALA A 323 -52.15 61.11 -98.00
C ALA A 323 -52.13 61.65 -96.56
N ALA A 324 -52.39 62.95 -96.35
CA ALA A 324 -52.45 63.56 -95.02
C ALA A 324 -53.52 62.93 -94.11
N SER A 325 -54.73 62.71 -94.62
CA SER A 325 -55.80 62.04 -93.85
C SER A 325 -55.52 60.54 -93.59
N LYS A 326 -54.81 59.85 -94.50
CA LYS A 326 -54.33 58.47 -94.27
C LYS A 326 -53.21 58.42 -93.23
N LEU A 327 -52.30 59.38 -93.24
CA LEU A 327 -51.22 59.54 -92.24
C LEU A 327 -51.81 59.74 -90.84
N ASP A 328 -52.67 60.74 -90.69
CA ASP A 328 -53.36 61.08 -89.45
C ASP A 328 -54.14 59.87 -88.86
N ARG A 329 -54.86 59.12 -89.72
CA ARG A 329 -55.49 57.86 -89.32
C ARG A 329 -54.49 56.81 -88.83
N ARG A 330 -53.37 56.59 -89.55
CA ARG A 330 -52.32 55.62 -89.14
C ARG A 330 -51.65 56.04 -87.83
N LEU A 331 -51.38 57.32 -87.62
CA LEU A 331 -50.80 57.83 -86.37
C LEU A 331 -51.72 57.61 -85.17
N ARG A 332 -53.04 57.87 -85.30
CA ARG A 332 -54.02 57.49 -84.26
C ARG A 332 -54.04 55.99 -83.97
N THR A 333 -54.05 55.14 -85.00
CA THR A 333 -54.02 53.68 -84.80
C THR A 333 -52.71 53.21 -84.18
N ALA A 334 -51.56 53.77 -84.58
CA ALA A 334 -50.26 53.48 -83.99
C ALA A 334 -50.18 53.84 -82.50
N ARG A 335 -50.72 55.01 -82.13
CA ARG A 335 -50.80 55.47 -80.74
C ARG A 335 -51.66 54.52 -79.89
N SER A 336 -52.86 54.17 -80.34
CA SER A 336 -53.73 53.19 -79.65
C SER A 336 -53.12 51.78 -79.58
N ALA A 337 -52.32 51.39 -80.59
CA ALA A 337 -51.54 50.15 -80.54
C ALA A 337 -50.42 50.24 -79.48
N GLN A 338 -49.71 51.37 -79.39
CA GLN A 338 -48.64 51.61 -78.42
C GLN A 338 -49.16 51.71 -76.98
N GLU A 339 -50.28 52.41 -76.75
CA GLU A 339 -50.93 52.52 -75.42
C GLU A 339 -51.30 51.13 -74.89
N SER A 340 -51.88 50.27 -75.74
CA SER A 340 -52.21 48.87 -75.41
C SER A 340 -50.98 47.96 -75.23
N ILE A 341 -49.83 48.29 -75.83
CA ILE A 341 -48.56 47.60 -75.58
C ILE A 341 -47.93 48.05 -74.25
N GLN A 342 -47.93 49.35 -73.95
CA GLN A 342 -47.44 49.89 -72.68
C GLN A 342 -48.23 49.32 -71.49
N GLU A 343 -49.56 49.28 -71.58
CA GLU A 343 -50.43 48.68 -70.55
C GLU A 343 -50.06 47.22 -70.27
N LYS A 344 -49.76 46.43 -71.32
CA LYS A 344 -49.31 45.04 -71.18
C LYS A 344 -47.90 44.95 -70.60
N LEU A 345 -46.95 45.75 -71.07
CA LEU A 345 -45.57 45.75 -70.55
C LEU A 345 -45.52 46.16 -69.06
N ILE A 346 -46.37 47.09 -68.63
CA ILE A 346 -46.55 47.43 -67.21
C ILE A 346 -47.09 46.23 -66.44
N LYS A 347 -48.19 45.61 -66.90
CA LYS A 347 -48.78 44.42 -66.25
C LYS A 347 -47.81 43.23 -66.16
N ILE A 348 -46.95 43.03 -67.17
CA ILE A 348 -45.88 42.03 -67.12
C ILE A 348 -44.83 42.45 -66.07
N ALA A 349 -44.30 43.68 -66.13
CA ALA A 349 -43.30 44.14 -65.17
C ALA A 349 -43.76 44.06 -63.71
N ASP A 350 -45.01 44.43 -63.43
CA ASP A 350 -45.61 44.34 -62.10
C ASP A 350 -45.82 42.88 -61.66
N ALA A 351 -46.20 41.99 -62.58
CA ALA A 351 -46.30 40.56 -62.31
C ALA A 351 -44.93 39.93 -62.03
N THR A 352 -43.90 40.24 -62.85
CA THR A 352 -42.52 39.79 -62.63
C THR A 352 -41.97 40.33 -61.32
N LYS A 353 -42.18 41.63 -61.01
CA LYS A 353 -41.79 42.23 -59.71
C LYS A 353 -42.44 41.49 -58.55
N LYS A 354 -43.76 41.32 -58.56
CA LYS A 354 -44.51 40.62 -57.51
C LYS A 354 -44.02 39.18 -57.32
N LYS A 355 -43.82 38.44 -58.42
CA LYS A 355 -43.30 37.06 -58.43
C LYS A 355 -41.90 37.00 -57.83
N MET A 356 -41.01 37.91 -58.22
CA MET A 356 -39.64 38.03 -57.71
C MET A 356 -39.63 38.32 -56.20
N THR A 357 -40.42 39.29 -55.74
CA THR A 357 -40.59 39.59 -54.30
C THR A 357 -41.14 38.39 -53.52
N GLN A 358 -42.14 37.69 -54.05
CA GLN A 358 -42.71 36.49 -53.41
C GLN A 358 -41.70 35.32 -53.35
N ARG A 359 -40.96 35.06 -54.44
CA ARG A 359 -39.85 34.07 -54.45
C ARG A 359 -38.79 34.42 -53.41
N ALA A 360 -38.39 35.69 -53.33
CA ALA A 360 -37.38 36.17 -52.39
C ALA A 360 -37.82 36.07 -50.93
N GLN A 361 -39.04 36.51 -50.59
CA GLN A 361 -39.59 36.42 -49.22
C GLN A 361 -39.76 34.96 -48.78
N SER A 362 -40.27 34.09 -49.65
CA SER A 362 -40.40 32.65 -49.38
C SER A 362 -39.04 31.98 -49.15
N TYR A 363 -38.02 32.38 -49.91
CA TYR A 363 -36.64 31.93 -49.72
C TYR A 363 -36.04 32.43 -48.40
N ALA A 364 -36.13 33.73 -48.11
CA ALA A 364 -35.58 34.31 -46.88
C ALA A 364 -36.19 33.66 -45.63
N ALA A 365 -37.52 33.51 -45.58
CA ALA A 365 -38.22 32.82 -44.51
C ALA A 365 -37.75 31.36 -44.36
N SER A 366 -37.68 30.61 -45.47
CA SER A 366 -37.28 29.20 -45.43
C SER A 366 -35.80 28.98 -45.10
N ASN A 367 -34.90 29.91 -45.48
CA ASN A 367 -33.50 29.87 -45.07
C ASN A 367 -33.37 30.21 -43.58
N ALA A 368 -34.04 31.28 -43.10
CA ALA A 368 -34.01 31.69 -41.69
C ALA A 368 -34.55 30.58 -40.76
N GLU A 369 -35.65 29.93 -41.13
CA GLU A 369 -36.19 28.76 -40.43
C GLU A 369 -35.16 27.61 -40.36
N ARG A 370 -34.59 27.22 -41.51
CA ARG A 370 -33.62 26.11 -41.60
C ARG A 370 -32.33 26.40 -40.84
N ILE A 371 -31.82 27.63 -40.93
CA ILE A 371 -30.68 28.15 -40.15
C ILE A 371 -30.99 28.12 -38.66
N SER A 372 -32.19 28.55 -38.25
CA SER A 372 -32.64 28.50 -36.86
C SER A 372 -32.65 27.07 -36.32
N THR A 373 -33.18 26.09 -37.05
CA THR A 373 -33.12 24.67 -36.63
C THR A 373 -31.68 24.18 -36.46
N LEU A 374 -30.78 24.50 -37.40
CA LEU A 374 -29.38 24.04 -37.34
C LEU A 374 -28.62 24.62 -36.15
N VAL A 375 -28.79 25.91 -35.85
CA VAL A 375 -28.11 26.58 -34.73
C VAL A 375 -28.77 26.28 -33.38
N ASN A 376 -30.10 26.33 -33.31
CA ASN A 376 -30.83 26.24 -32.04
C ASN A 376 -31.12 24.79 -31.61
N GLU A 377 -31.19 23.84 -32.54
CA GLU A 377 -31.30 22.42 -32.23
C GLU A 377 -29.97 21.70 -32.41
N GLU A 378 -29.59 21.36 -33.65
CA GLU A 378 -28.53 20.36 -33.91
C GLU A 378 -27.17 20.74 -33.32
N MET A 379 -26.77 22.01 -33.43
CA MET A 379 -25.54 22.55 -32.84
C MET A 379 -25.58 22.55 -31.30
N GLN A 380 -26.72 22.88 -30.69
CA GLN A 380 -26.89 22.83 -29.24
C GLN A 380 -26.87 21.38 -28.73
N TYR A 381 -27.48 20.43 -29.45
CA TYR A 381 -27.42 19.01 -29.13
C TYR A 381 -25.99 18.46 -29.24
N LEU A 382 -25.28 18.70 -30.35
CA LEU A 382 -23.88 18.27 -30.52
C LEU A 382 -22.98 18.81 -29.41
N THR A 383 -23.05 20.11 -29.13
CA THR A 383 -22.31 20.77 -28.04
C THR A 383 -22.66 20.18 -26.67
N THR A 384 -23.93 19.80 -26.45
CA THR A 384 -24.38 19.19 -25.20
C THR A 384 -23.87 17.76 -25.05
N TYR A 385 -23.91 16.93 -26.11
CA TYR A 385 -23.33 15.58 -26.08
C TYR A 385 -21.81 15.62 -25.83
N LEU A 386 -21.08 16.52 -26.47
CA LEU A 386 -19.64 16.75 -26.23
C LEU A 386 -19.36 17.11 -24.76
N ARG A 387 -20.15 18.03 -24.17
CA ARG A 387 -20.04 18.40 -22.76
C ARG A 387 -20.40 17.26 -21.79
N ILE A 388 -21.36 16.40 -22.15
CA ILE A 388 -21.70 15.18 -21.39
C ILE A 388 -20.53 14.20 -21.43
N ARG A 389 -19.96 13.92 -22.62
CA ARG A 389 -18.77 13.07 -22.80
C ARG A 389 -17.58 13.59 -21.99
N ALA A 390 -17.21 14.86 -22.14
CA ALA A 390 -16.12 15.47 -21.35
C ALA A 390 -16.35 15.38 -19.82
N SER A 391 -17.60 15.55 -19.36
CA SER A 391 -17.94 15.39 -17.93
C SER A 391 -17.82 13.93 -17.48
N ALA A 392 -18.22 12.97 -18.30
CA ALA A 392 -18.08 11.53 -18.03
C ALA A 392 -16.61 11.10 -17.91
N ASN A 393 -15.76 11.52 -18.85
CA ASN A 393 -14.32 11.28 -18.80
C ASN A 393 -13.71 11.83 -17.49
N ARG A 394 -14.05 13.08 -17.11
CA ARG A 394 -13.59 13.69 -15.85
C ARG A 394 -14.06 12.90 -14.62
N ILE A 395 -15.29 12.40 -14.63
CA ILE A 395 -15.81 11.56 -13.54
C ILE A 395 -15.06 10.23 -13.44
N ALA A 396 -14.85 9.53 -14.54
CA ALA A 396 -14.14 8.25 -14.54
C ALA A 396 -12.68 8.41 -14.06
N GLY A 397 -11.98 9.44 -14.55
CA GLY A 397 -10.63 9.78 -14.08
C GLY A 397 -10.58 10.15 -12.59
N LEU A 398 -11.53 10.92 -12.08
CA LEU A 398 -11.63 11.25 -10.65
C LEU A 398 -11.92 10.03 -9.78
N LEU A 399 -12.70 9.06 -10.26
CA LEU A 399 -12.95 7.81 -9.55
C LEU A 399 -11.70 6.92 -9.53
N ALA A 400 -11.04 6.71 -10.68
CA ALA A 400 -9.78 5.94 -10.74
C ALA A 400 -8.66 6.56 -9.88
N THR A 401 -8.55 7.89 -9.87
CA THR A 401 -7.64 8.61 -8.95
C THR A 401 -8.07 8.43 -7.50
N GLY A 402 -9.38 8.44 -7.23
CA GLY A 402 -9.97 8.25 -5.91
C GLY A 402 -9.68 6.89 -5.29
N GLY A 403 -9.73 5.80 -6.08
CA GLY A 403 -9.37 4.46 -5.61
C GLY A 403 -7.89 4.33 -5.22
N ASN A 404 -7.03 5.16 -5.82
CA ASN A 404 -5.59 5.17 -5.59
C ASN A 404 -5.14 6.27 -4.60
N ALA A 405 -6.07 7.03 -4.01
CA ALA A 405 -5.76 8.13 -3.09
C ALA A 405 -4.94 7.67 -1.87
N ALA A 406 -3.87 8.38 -1.53
CA ALA A 406 -2.91 7.98 -0.51
C ALA A 406 -3.44 8.09 0.93
N ASP A 407 -4.28 9.08 1.20
CA ASP A 407 -4.78 9.42 2.54
C ASP A 407 -6.25 9.90 2.52
N PRO A 408 -6.94 9.96 3.68
CA PRO A 408 -8.35 10.35 3.72
C PRO A 408 -8.66 11.79 3.28
N LYS A 409 -7.72 12.74 3.37
CA LYS A 409 -7.91 14.14 2.94
C LYS A 409 -7.82 14.27 1.42
N ALA A 410 -6.94 13.49 0.80
CA ALA A 410 -6.89 13.35 -0.66
C ALA A 410 -8.25 12.82 -1.20
N ILE A 411 -8.89 11.90 -0.48
CA ILE A 411 -10.26 11.44 -0.80
C ILE A 411 -11.26 12.60 -0.73
N ASP A 412 -11.28 13.42 0.33
CA ASP A 412 -12.22 14.54 0.45
C ASP A 412 -12.06 15.58 -0.68
N ALA A 413 -10.82 15.89 -1.07
CA ALA A 413 -10.52 16.79 -2.18
C ALA A 413 -11.01 16.25 -3.53
N LEU A 414 -10.80 14.96 -3.80
CA LEU A 414 -11.26 14.30 -5.03
C LEU A 414 -12.79 14.12 -5.03
N GLN A 415 -13.39 13.79 -3.89
CA GLN A 415 -14.84 13.67 -3.71
C GLN A 415 -15.55 15.00 -3.96
N THR A 416 -14.95 16.13 -3.53
CA THR A 416 -15.43 17.49 -3.83
C THR A 416 -15.45 17.76 -5.33
N GLN A 417 -14.32 17.55 -6.02
CA GLN A 417 -14.23 17.70 -7.48
C GLN A 417 -15.19 16.77 -8.25
N PHE A 418 -15.45 15.57 -7.71
CA PHE A 418 -16.45 14.66 -8.26
C PHE A 418 -17.87 15.20 -8.11
N GLN A 419 -18.23 15.85 -6.98
CA GLN A 419 -19.56 16.47 -6.86
C GLN A 419 -19.76 17.61 -7.87
N GLU A 420 -18.72 18.42 -8.13
CA GLU A 420 -18.74 19.45 -9.17
C GLU A 420 -18.94 18.86 -10.57
N ALA A 421 -18.14 17.85 -10.93
CA ALA A 421 -18.24 17.18 -12.22
C ALA A 421 -19.59 16.47 -12.40
N ARG A 422 -20.13 15.86 -11.33
CA ARG A 422 -21.48 15.29 -11.26
C ARG A 422 -22.56 16.35 -11.51
N ASN A 423 -22.45 17.51 -10.87
CA ASN A 423 -23.43 18.57 -11.01
C ASN A 423 -23.43 19.12 -12.45
N THR A 424 -22.25 19.29 -13.04
CA THR A 424 -22.06 19.65 -14.47
C THR A 424 -22.65 18.59 -15.41
N LEU A 425 -22.37 17.30 -15.18
CA LEU A 425 -22.94 16.20 -15.96
C LEU A 425 -24.48 16.18 -15.89
N LYS A 426 -25.06 16.29 -14.69
CA LYS A 426 -26.51 16.36 -14.48
C LYS A 426 -27.14 17.57 -15.16
N HIS A 427 -26.49 18.74 -15.10
CA HIS A 427 -26.96 19.96 -15.77
C HIS A 427 -26.97 19.82 -17.29
N ASN A 428 -25.91 19.27 -17.88
CA ASN A 428 -25.84 19.06 -19.34
C ASN A 428 -26.84 17.99 -19.82
N ILE A 429 -27.02 16.89 -19.08
CA ILE A 429 -28.09 15.90 -19.37
C ILE A 429 -29.48 16.54 -19.29
N GLY A 430 -29.70 17.47 -18.36
CA GLY A 430 -30.95 18.23 -18.25
C GLY A 430 -31.28 19.09 -19.49
N LYS A 431 -30.28 19.53 -20.25
CA LYS A 431 -30.47 20.32 -21.47
C LYS A 431 -30.94 19.52 -22.69
N LEU A 432 -30.90 18.19 -22.64
CA LEU A 432 -31.36 17.35 -23.76
C LEU A 432 -32.89 17.35 -23.96
N GLY A 433 -33.66 17.92 -23.02
CA GLY A 433 -35.09 18.18 -23.20
C GLY A 433 -35.96 16.94 -23.43
N ASP A 434 -37.18 17.15 -23.92
CA ASP A 434 -38.19 16.11 -24.18
C ASP A 434 -37.75 15.06 -25.20
N ARG A 435 -36.91 15.45 -26.18
CA ARG A 435 -36.37 14.57 -27.23
C ARG A 435 -35.62 13.35 -26.67
N GLU A 436 -35.11 13.46 -25.44
CA GLU A 436 -34.36 12.44 -24.72
C GLU A 436 -34.95 12.14 -23.30
N LYS A 437 -36.21 12.51 -23.01
CA LYS A 437 -36.86 12.27 -21.68
C LYS A 437 -37.13 10.77 -21.44
N GLY A 438 -36.09 10.08 -21.01
CA GLY A 438 -36.07 8.63 -20.78
C GLY A 438 -34.78 7.95 -21.29
N SER A 439 -33.83 8.72 -21.83
CA SER A 439 -32.69 8.19 -22.58
C SER A 439 -31.74 7.29 -21.80
N THR A 440 -31.15 6.36 -22.54
CA THR A 440 -30.06 5.48 -22.08
C THR A 440 -28.90 6.29 -21.52
N ILE A 441 -28.59 7.47 -22.09
CA ILE A 441 -27.57 8.41 -21.58
C ILE A 441 -27.81 8.74 -20.10
N LYS A 442 -29.04 9.13 -19.72
CA LYS A 442 -29.39 9.45 -18.32
C LYS A 442 -29.25 8.23 -17.40
N LYS A 443 -29.58 7.03 -17.90
CA LYS A 443 -29.44 5.76 -17.16
C LYS A 443 -27.96 5.40 -16.92
N GLN A 444 -27.14 5.39 -17.97
CA GLN A 444 -25.72 5.03 -17.89
C GLN A 444 -24.94 6.06 -17.05
N ALA A 445 -25.19 7.36 -17.26
CA ALA A 445 -24.65 8.41 -16.40
C ALA A 445 -25.06 8.25 -14.94
N GLY A 446 -26.30 7.82 -14.66
CA GLY A 446 -26.74 7.46 -13.32
C GLY A 446 -25.90 6.33 -12.70
N GLN A 447 -25.65 5.26 -13.46
CA GLN A 447 -24.88 4.11 -13.01
C GLN A 447 -23.38 4.40 -12.82
N LEU A 448 -22.78 5.23 -13.66
CA LEU A 448 -21.41 5.74 -13.46
C LEU A 448 -21.35 6.61 -12.19
N LEU A 449 -22.35 7.48 -11.98
CA LEU A 449 -22.40 8.38 -10.82
C LEU A 449 -22.62 7.66 -9.49
N THR A 450 -23.30 6.51 -9.46
CA THR A 450 -23.42 5.71 -8.23
C THR A 450 -22.09 5.15 -7.74
N LEU A 451 -21.09 4.96 -8.61
CA LEU A 451 -19.77 4.47 -8.19
C LEU A 451 -18.96 5.52 -7.37
N GLY A 452 -19.42 6.77 -7.31
CA GLY A 452 -18.87 7.84 -6.46
C GLY A 452 -19.81 8.34 -5.35
N GLN A 453 -20.91 7.63 -5.05
CA GLN A 453 -21.91 8.03 -4.05
C GLN A 453 -22.40 6.82 -3.22
N GLY A 454 -22.53 7.00 -1.90
CA GLY A 454 -22.92 5.92 -0.98
C GLY A 454 -21.74 5.06 -0.52
N ASP A 455 -22.03 4.05 0.29
CA ASP A 455 -21.02 3.33 1.08
C ASP A 455 -20.24 2.30 0.26
N ASP A 456 -20.82 1.76 -0.81
CA ASP A 456 -20.15 0.93 -1.83
C ASP A 456 -19.37 1.75 -2.89
N SER A 457 -19.23 3.07 -2.70
CA SER A 457 -18.51 3.92 -3.66
C SER A 457 -17.00 3.75 -3.60
N VAL A 458 -16.31 4.03 -4.71
CA VAL A 458 -14.83 3.97 -4.81
C VAL A 458 -14.16 4.79 -3.70
N PHE A 459 -14.69 5.97 -3.38
CA PHE A 459 -14.19 6.82 -2.30
C PHE A 459 -14.42 6.20 -0.90
N ALA A 460 -15.59 5.62 -0.65
CA ALA A 460 -15.93 5.00 0.63
C ALA A 460 -15.14 3.69 0.86
N LEU A 461 -15.05 2.83 -0.15
CA LEU A 461 -14.28 1.59 -0.13
C LEU A 461 -12.77 1.86 0.04
N ARG A 462 -12.22 2.88 -0.62
CA ARG A 462 -10.83 3.30 -0.40
C ARG A 462 -10.63 3.89 1.01
N ARG A 463 -11.58 4.67 1.52
CA ARG A 463 -11.54 5.17 2.91
C ARG A 463 -11.55 4.02 3.92
N GLN A 464 -12.42 3.03 3.75
CA GLN A 464 -12.44 1.81 4.58
C GLN A 464 -11.11 1.05 4.50
N GLN A 465 -10.55 0.88 3.29
CA GLN A 465 -9.25 0.22 3.11
C GLN A 465 -8.11 0.93 3.85
N LEU A 466 -8.11 2.27 3.87
CA LEU A 466 -7.12 3.07 4.60
C LEU A 466 -7.34 2.97 6.12
N THR A 467 -8.58 3.10 6.61
CA THR A 467 -8.90 2.95 8.04
C THR A 467 -8.51 1.56 8.56
N ALA A 468 -8.80 0.49 7.81
CA ALA A 468 -8.42 -0.87 8.17
C ALA A 468 -6.90 -1.11 8.09
N ALA A 469 -6.17 -0.40 7.22
CA ALA A 469 -4.71 -0.43 7.20
C ALA A 469 -4.08 0.31 8.38
N ASP A 470 -4.66 1.42 8.83
CA ASP A 470 -4.23 2.14 10.04
C ASP A 470 -4.53 1.32 11.29
N ALA A 471 -5.74 0.77 11.43
CA ALA A 471 -6.11 -0.13 12.53
C ALA A 471 -5.19 -1.37 12.61
N ALA A 472 -4.83 -1.96 11.47
CA ALA A 472 -3.85 -3.04 11.41
C ALA A 472 -2.44 -2.59 11.83
N THR A 473 -2.07 -1.33 11.59
CA THR A 473 -0.78 -0.77 12.05
C THR A 473 -0.79 -0.57 13.56
N GLN A 474 -1.84 0.05 14.11
CA GLN A 474 -2.03 0.22 15.56
C GLN A 474 -2.04 -1.12 16.30
N ALA A 475 -2.75 -2.13 15.79
CA ALA A 475 -2.81 -3.47 16.38
C ALA A 475 -1.46 -4.22 16.29
N LEU A 476 -0.67 -4.02 15.22
CA LEU A 476 0.69 -4.55 15.13
C LEU A 476 1.62 -3.91 16.18
N ASP A 477 1.49 -2.61 16.45
CA ASP A 477 2.31 -1.93 17.45
C ASP A 477 1.89 -2.27 18.89
N GLN A 478 0.60 -2.51 19.14
CA GLN A 478 0.13 -3.13 20.39
C GLN A 478 0.73 -4.53 20.58
N ALA A 479 0.73 -5.38 19.53
CA ALA A 479 1.32 -6.71 19.59
C ALA A 479 2.84 -6.67 19.80
N ARG A 480 3.56 -5.73 19.19
CA ARG A 480 4.99 -5.47 19.42
C ARG A 480 5.28 -5.05 20.86
N SER A 481 4.46 -4.16 21.43
CA SER A 481 4.60 -3.70 22.81
C SER A 481 4.42 -4.84 23.80
N ALA A 482 3.36 -5.64 23.65
CA ALA A 482 3.13 -6.83 24.46
C ALA A 482 4.24 -7.89 24.29
N ALA A 483 4.73 -8.13 23.08
CA ALA A 483 5.86 -9.03 22.83
C ALA A 483 7.16 -8.57 23.52
N SER A 484 7.44 -7.26 23.55
CA SER A 484 8.58 -6.67 24.27
C SER A 484 8.45 -6.82 25.79
N ALA A 485 7.24 -6.67 26.33
CA ALA A 485 6.93 -6.93 27.73
C ALA A 485 7.12 -8.42 28.09
N ILE A 486 6.67 -9.35 27.24
CA ILE A 486 6.93 -10.79 27.39
C ILE A 486 8.44 -11.07 27.37
N GLU A 487 9.20 -10.54 26.41
CA GLU A 487 10.66 -10.77 26.36
C GLU A 487 11.36 -10.27 27.63
N THR A 488 10.93 -9.12 28.17
CA THR A 488 11.46 -8.55 29.41
C THR A 488 11.11 -9.41 30.62
N GLN A 489 9.85 -9.82 30.76
CA GLN A 489 9.41 -10.62 31.91
C GLN A 489 9.94 -12.06 31.85
N VAL A 490 10.07 -12.66 30.67
CA VAL A 490 10.66 -13.99 30.50
C VAL A 490 12.18 -13.98 30.78
N LYS A 491 12.89 -12.88 30.54
CA LYS A 491 14.28 -12.73 31.04
C LYS A 491 14.33 -12.75 32.57
N GLN A 492 13.35 -12.18 33.26
CA GLN A 492 13.25 -12.28 34.72
C GLN A 492 13.00 -13.73 35.15
N VAL A 493 12.02 -14.43 34.56
CA VAL A 493 11.75 -15.85 34.86
C VAL A 493 12.99 -16.75 34.64
N VAL A 494 13.80 -16.49 33.60
CA VAL A 494 15.08 -17.19 33.36
C VAL A 494 16.14 -16.80 34.40
N ALA A 495 16.17 -15.56 34.87
CA ALA A 495 17.08 -15.13 35.95
C ALA A 495 16.70 -15.74 37.31
N ASP A 496 15.40 -15.80 37.62
CA ASP A 496 14.87 -16.41 38.85
C ASP A 496 15.16 -17.92 38.86
N ALA A 497 14.86 -18.62 37.76
CA ALA A 497 15.19 -20.04 37.59
C ALA A 497 16.71 -20.31 37.66
N ARG A 498 17.54 -19.36 37.21
CA ARG A 498 18.99 -19.44 37.38
C ARG A 498 19.42 -19.24 38.83
N SER A 499 18.83 -18.28 39.54
CA SER A 499 19.11 -18.05 40.95
C SER A 499 18.83 -19.29 41.78
N ALA A 500 17.71 -20.00 41.53
CA ALA A 500 17.40 -21.27 42.19
C ALA A 500 18.44 -22.37 41.91
N VAL A 501 18.90 -22.51 40.66
CA VAL A 501 19.97 -23.47 40.31
C VAL A 501 21.30 -23.13 41.02
N ASP A 502 21.68 -21.85 41.06
CA ASP A 502 22.93 -21.42 41.68
C ASP A 502 22.84 -21.43 43.23
N GLU A 503 21.66 -21.24 43.82
CA GLU A 503 21.37 -21.42 45.25
C GLU A 503 21.41 -22.90 45.67
N GLY A 504 20.73 -23.79 44.96
CA GLY A 504 20.81 -25.24 45.19
C GLY A 504 22.24 -25.78 45.06
N ARG A 505 23.02 -25.25 44.11
CA ARG A 505 24.48 -25.51 44.03
C ARG A 505 25.25 -25.02 45.25
N SER A 506 24.85 -23.91 45.86
CA SER A 506 25.45 -23.43 47.11
C SER A 506 25.18 -24.41 48.27
N THR A 507 23.95 -24.93 48.37
CA THR A 507 23.54 -25.95 49.36
C THR A 507 24.31 -27.26 49.20
N VAL A 508 24.47 -27.75 47.96
CA VAL A 508 25.31 -28.92 47.66
C VAL A 508 26.76 -28.67 48.08
N ASN A 509 27.35 -27.53 47.71
CA ASN A 509 28.74 -27.20 48.07
C ASN A 509 28.95 -27.02 49.59
N ALA A 510 27.97 -26.45 50.30
CA ALA A 510 27.97 -26.34 51.75
C ALA A 510 27.95 -27.73 52.41
N SER A 511 27.06 -28.62 51.95
CA SER A 511 26.94 -30.01 52.41
C SER A 511 28.23 -30.81 52.19
N VAL A 512 28.83 -30.71 50.99
CA VAL A 512 30.14 -31.33 50.66
C VAL A 512 31.25 -30.77 51.55
N THR A 513 31.27 -29.46 51.81
CA THR A 513 32.31 -28.83 52.64
C THR A 513 32.15 -29.20 54.12
N GLN A 514 30.93 -29.28 54.63
CA GLN A 514 30.62 -29.73 55.98
C GLN A 514 30.98 -31.22 56.16
N GLY A 515 30.65 -32.08 55.19
CA GLY A 515 31.08 -33.48 55.17
C GLY A 515 32.60 -33.65 55.18
N ARG A 516 33.33 -32.83 54.38
CA ARG A 516 34.80 -32.78 54.42
C ARG A 516 35.35 -32.36 55.79
N MET A 517 34.74 -31.38 56.45
CA MET A 517 35.15 -30.95 57.80
C MET A 517 34.92 -32.05 58.85
N TRP A 518 33.80 -32.78 58.79
CA TRP A 518 33.56 -33.94 59.66
C TRP A 518 34.59 -35.04 59.45
N LEU A 519 34.88 -35.42 58.20
CA LEU A 519 35.89 -36.44 57.88
C LEU A 519 37.30 -36.01 58.33
N ALA A 520 37.68 -34.74 58.12
CA ALA A 520 38.95 -34.20 58.59
C ALA A 520 39.05 -34.19 60.13
N GLY A 521 37.97 -33.81 60.83
CA GLY A 521 37.90 -33.85 62.29
C GLY A 521 38.07 -35.26 62.85
N ILE A 522 37.44 -36.26 62.21
CA ILE A 522 37.59 -37.68 62.58
C ILE A 522 39.01 -38.19 62.32
N ALA A 523 39.64 -37.79 61.21
CA ALA A 523 41.03 -38.14 60.92
C ALA A 523 42.00 -37.57 61.97
N VAL A 524 41.85 -36.28 62.32
CA VAL A 524 42.65 -35.64 63.38
C VAL A 524 42.41 -36.29 64.74
N ALA A 525 41.15 -36.56 65.12
CA ALA A 525 40.82 -37.24 66.36
C ALA A 525 41.44 -38.66 66.41
N SER A 526 41.41 -39.39 65.29
CA SER A 526 42.01 -40.74 65.18
C SER A 526 43.54 -40.70 65.37
N LEU A 527 44.22 -39.71 64.78
CA LEU A 527 45.66 -39.50 64.97
C LEU A 527 46.00 -39.15 66.44
N VAL A 528 45.21 -38.28 67.08
CA VAL A 528 45.41 -37.91 68.50
C VAL A 528 45.17 -39.10 69.42
N ILE A 529 44.14 -39.92 69.17
CA ILE A 529 43.86 -41.14 69.94
C ILE A 529 44.99 -42.16 69.77
N ALA A 530 45.48 -42.39 68.54
CA ALA A 530 46.61 -43.28 68.28
C ALA A 530 47.88 -42.82 69.01
N GLY A 531 48.19 -41.52 68.98
CA GLY A 531 49.31 -40.93 69.70
C GLY A 531 49.21 -41.07 71.23
N LEU A 532 48.01 -40.84 71.79
CA LEU A 532 47.74 -41.02 73.22
C LEU A 532 47.90 -42.48 73.67
N VAL A 533 47.44 -43.44 72.87
CA VAL A 533 47.61 -44.88 73.14
C VAL A 533 49.09 -45.27 73.11
N ALA A 534 49.86 -44.81 72.12
CA ALA A 534 51.30 -45.05 72.06
C ALA A 534 52.03 -44.48 73.29
N TRP A 535 51.74 -43.22 73.64
CA TRP A 535 52.43 -42.51 74.73
C TRP A 535 52.10 -43.07 76.13
N LEU A 536 50.81 -43.22 76.46
CA LEU A 536 50.39 -43.64 77.80
C LEU A 536 50.57 -45.14 78.05
N TYR A 537 50.37 -45.99 77.03
CA TYR A 537 50.28 -47.44 77.21
C TYR A 537 51.63 -48.14 76.99
N VAL A 538 52.31 -47.83 75.89
CA VAL A 538 53.61 -48.43 75.55
C VAL A 538 54.74 -47.74 76.33
N GLY A 539 54.94 -46.44 76.09
CA GLY A 539 56.11 -45.70 76.60
C GLY A 539 56.24 -45.70 78.13
N ARG A 540 55.12 -45.57 78.86
CA ARG A 540 55.17 -45.42 80.33
C ARG A 540 55.26 -46.74 81.11
N SER A 541 55.02 -47.90 80.48
CA SER A 541 54.97 -49.19 81.19
C SER A 541 56.00 -50.24 80.75
N PHE A 542 56.53 -50.15 79.53
CA PHE A 542 57.47 -51.14 78.98
C PHE A 542 58.95 -50.81 79.27
N GLY A 543 59.41 -49.62 78.88
CA GLY A 543 60.84 -49.25 78.89
C GLY A 543 61.53 -49.49 80.24
N ARG A 544 61.00 -48.91 81.34
CA ARG A 544 61.58 -48.99 82.68
C ARG A 544 61.74 -50.40 83.29
N ARG A 545 61.12 -51.44 82.69
CA ARG A 545 61.37 -52.85 83.06
C ARG A 545 62.49 -53.46 82.23
N LEU A 546 62.51 -53.18 80.92
CA LEU A 546 63.61 -53.57 80.03
C LEU A 546 64.92 -52.88 80.40
N ASP A 547 64.92 -51.58 80.72
CA ASP A 547 66.11 -50.81 81.11
C ASP A 547 66.87 -51.48 82.29
N ARG A 548 66.12 -52.04 83.26
CA ARG A 548 66.69 -52.75 84.41
C ARG A 548 67.25 -54.12 84.04
N LEU A 549 66.52 -54.90 83.24
CA LEU A 549 66.98 -56.19 82.76
C LEU A 549 68.26 -56.05 81.92
N THR A 550 68.33 -55.01 81.08
CA THR A 550 69.51 -54.64 80.30
C THR A 550 70.68 -54.26 81.19
N ALA A 551 70.47 -53.43 82.22
CA ALA A 551 71.53 -53.05 83.16
C ALA A 551 72.09 -54.27 83.94
N GLN A 552 71.23 -55.17 84.42
CA GLN A 552 71.65 -56.41 85.08
C GLN A 552 72.41 -57.34 84.12
N THR A 553 71.95 -57.43 82.86
CA THR A 553 72.66 -58.18 81.79
C THR A 553 74.06 -57.60 81.53
N GLN A 554 74.23 -56.27 81.59
CA GLN A 554 75.53 -55.62 81.44
C GLN A 554 76.47 -55.81 82.64
N GLN A 555 75.95 -56.02 83.86
CA GLN A 555 76.79 -56.37 85.02
C GLN A 555 77.37 -57.79 84.86
N VAL A 556 76.54 -58.77 84.52
CA VAL A 556 76.98 -60.16 84.25
C VAL A 556 77.98 -60.20 83.07
N ALA A 557 77.71 -59.46 82.00
CA ALA A 557 78.63 -59.31 80.87
C ALA A 557 79.91 -58.53 81.20
N GLY A 558 79.95 -57.82 82.33
CA GLY A 558 81.13 -57.11 82.85
C GLY A 558 82.09 -57.98 83.66
N GLY A 559 81.76 -59.25 83.88
CA GLY A 559 82.59 -60.21 84.65
C GLY A 559 82.21 -60.32 86.13
N ASP A 560 81.15 -59.66 86.58
CA ASP A 560 80.58 -59.85 87.92
C ASP A 560 79.62 -61.04 87.90
N LEU A 561 80.09 -62.19 88.41
CA LEU A 561 79.34 -63.45 88.43
C LEU A 561 78.61 -63.71 89.76
N GLU A 562 78.75 -62.81 90.75
CA GLU A 562 78.06 -62.88 92.05
C GLU A 562 76.85 -61.93 92.15
N ALA A 563 76.63 -61.06 91.14
CA ALA A 563 75.53 -60.10 91.08
C ALA A 563 74.13 -60.73 91.26
N GLU A 564 73.34 -60.18 92.18
CA GLU A 564 72.00 -60.69 92.52
C GLU A 564 70.94 -60.34 91.45
N ILE A 565 70.51 -61.36 90.68
CA ILE A 565 69.48 -61.22 89.64
C ILE A 565 68.09 -61.28 90.29
N ASP A 566 67.43 -60.12 90.44
CA ASP A 566 66.07 -60.01 90.98
C ASP A 566 65.01 -60.60 90.02
N THR A 567 64.56 -61.82 90.30
CA THR A 567 63.56 -62.57 89.52
C THR A 567 62.10 -62.27 89.89
N ARG A 568 61.82 -61.26 90.74
CA ARG A 568 60.47 -61.02 91.30
C ARG A 568 59.47 -60.43 90.30
N GLY A 569 58.74 -61.29 89.61
CA GLY A 569 57.53 -60.92 88.89
C GLY A 569 56.71 -62.09 88.35
N HIS A 570 55.63 -61.76 87.62
CA HIS A 570 54.65 -62.69 87.06
C HIS A 570 54.23 -62.25 85.64
N ASP A 571 55.18 -61.71 84.88
CA ASP A 571 55.00 -61.28 83.49
C ASP A 571 56.11 -61.86 82.59
N GLU A 572 55.94 -61.72 81.28
CA GLU A 572 56.80 -62.30 80.25
C GLU A 572 58.28 -61.81 80.35
N ILE A 573 58.54 -60.71 81.05
CA ILE A 573 59.89 -60.18 81.34
C ILE A 573 60.55 -60.92 82.52
N SER A 574 59.75 -61.42 83.46
CA SER A 574 60.21 -62.19 84.63
C SER A 574 60.72 -63.58 84.23
N GLU A 575 60.16 -64.15 83.16
CA GLU A 575 60.60 -65.40 82.54
C GLU A 575 62.01 -65.25 81.92
N MET A 576 62.29 -64.12 81.28
CA MET A 576 63.63 -63.79 80.75
C MET A 576 64.70 -63.66 81.84
N ALA A 577 64.35 -63.14 83.03
CA ALA A 577 65.28 -63.05 84.16
C ALA A 577 65.73 -64.44 84.67
N SER A 578 64.85 -65.44 84.58
CA SER A 578 65.18 -66.83 84.93
C SER A 578 66.17 -67.46 83.93
N ALA A 579 66.07 -67.10 82.64
CA ALA A 579 66.99 -67.57 81.60
C ALA A 579 68.41 -66.98 81.74
N LEU A 580 68.54 -65.77 82.30
CA LEU A 580 69.83 -65.11 82.49
C LEU A 580 70.76 -65.88 83.46
N VAL A 581 70.18 -66.60 84.44
CA VAL A 581 70.93 -67.47 85.37
C VAL A 581 71.59 -68.64 84.62
N VAL A 582 70.90 -69.22 83.63
CA VAL A 582 71.42 -70.32 82.80
C VAL A 582 72.53 -69.82 81.86
N PHE A 583 72.45 -68.56 81.41
CA PHE A 583 73.46 -67.97 80.54
C PHE A 583 74.81 -67.74 81.25
N ARG A 584 74.79 -67.39 82.54
CA ARG A 584 76.00 -67.22 83.37
C ARG A 584 76.88 -68.48 83.36
N ASP A 585 76.26 -69.66 83.42
CA ASP A 585 76.94 -70.95 83.58
C ASP A 585 77.40 -71.55 82.23
N GLY A 586 77.08 -70.92 81.10
CA GLY A 586 77.42 -71.38 79.74
C GLY A 586 78.62 -70.69 79.08
N MET A 587 79.23 -69.69 79.71
CA MET A 587 80.27 -68.81 79.13
C MET A 587 81.68 -69.45 79.10
N ALA A 588 81.81 -70.65 78.53
CA ALA A 588 83.06 -71.41 78.50
C ALA A 588 83.51 -71.92 77.10
N GLU A 589 82.72 -71.73 76.04
CA GLU A 589 83.08 -72.16 74.68
C GLU A 589 82.92 -71.02 73.65
N ALA A 590 83.77 -71.02 72.62
CA ALA A 590 84.05 -69.85 71.76
C ALA A 590 82.79 -69.28 71.07
N GLN A 591 82.58 -67.97 71.00
CA GLN A 591 83.50 -66.95 70.44
C GLN A 591 83.86 -67.15 68.96
N GLU A 592 83.11 -67.96 68.19
CA GLU A 592 83.03 -67.85 66.71
C GLU A 592 82.20 -66.60 66.30
N ALA A 593 82.45 -65.49 66.97
CA ALA A 593 81.69 -64.26 66.86
C ALA A 593 82.20 -63.41 65.70
N ASN A 594 81.97 -63.83 64.45
CA ASN A 594 81.62 -62.93 63.33
C ASN A 594 81.29 -63.64 62.00
N ARG A 595 80.01 -64.05 61.84
CA ARG A 595 79.33 -63.88 60.54
C ARG A 595 77.97 -63.18 60.65
N ARG A 596 77.87 -62.20 61.56
CA ARG A 596 76.76 -61.24 61.69
C ARG A 596 76.73 -60.24 60.51
N ALA A 597 76.72 -60.76 59.28
CA ALA A 597 76.86 -59.97 58.04
C ALA A 597 75.63 -60.05 57.13
N ASP A 598 74.63 -60.87 57.48
CA ASP A 598 73.47 -61.16 56.63
C ASP A 598 72.13 -60.67 57.21
N GLU A 599 71.92 -60.72 58.54
CA GLU A 599 70.63 -60.31 59.17
C GLU A 599 70.28 -58.82 59.01
N GLU A 600 71.27 -57.91 58.96
CA GLU A 600 71.02 -56.49 58.73
C GLU A 600 70.51 -56.21 57.30
N ARG A 601 70.84 -57.09 56.33
CA ARG A 601 70.42 -56.94 54.94
C ARG A 601 68.92 -57.18 54.75
N GLU A 602 68.33 -58.09 55.51
CA GLU A 602 66.89 -58.37 55.42
C GLU A 602 66.05 -57.21 55.97
N ARG A 603 66.42 -56.66 57.14
CA ARG A 603 65.71 -55.50 57.71
C ARG A 603 65.81 -54.27 56.82
N ALA A 604 67.01 -53.97 56.31
CA ALA A 604 67.21 -52.90 55.33
C ALA A 604 66.46 -53.15 54.00
N ALA A 605 66.28 -54.41 53.59
CA ALA A 605 65.49 -54.75 52.41
C ALA A 605 63.97 -54.58 52.65
N GLU A 606 63.45 -54.93 53.83
CA GLU A 606 62.04 -54.76 54.17
C GLU A 606 61.65 -53.29 54.35
N GLU A 607 62.47 -52.49 55.04
CA GLU A 607 62.24 -51.05 55.17
C GLU A 607 62.28 -50.35 53.80
N ARG A 608 63.25 -50.72 52.95
CA ARG A 608 63.34 -50.19 51.58
C ARG A 608 62.19 -50.66 50.69
N ARG A 609 61.65 -51.87 50.90
CA ARG A 609 60.46 -52.39 50.22
C ARG A 609 59.20 -51.64 50.66
N ARG A 610 59.03 -51.36 51.96
CA ARG A 610 57.93 -50.54 52.49
C ARG A 610 58.00 -49.10 51.99
N ALA A 611 59.19 -48.47 52.03
CA ALA A 611 59.38 -47.12 51.51
C ALA A 611 59.13 -47.04 49.98
N MET A 612 59.47 -48.08 49.21
CA MET A 612 59.13 -48.15 47.79
C MET A 612 57.64 -48.38 47.55
N HIS A 613 56.95 -49.19 48.35
CA HIS A 613 55.49 -49.30 48.29
C HIS A 613 54.82 -47.97 48.65
N GLU A 614 55.18 -47.33 49.75
CA GLU A 614 54.57 -46.05 50.15
C GLU A 614 54.85 -44.91 49.13
N LEU A 615 56.02 -44.96 48.46
CA LEU A 615 56.32 -44.04 47.35
C LEU A 615 55.51 -44.38 46.09
N ALA A 616 55.32 -45.66 45.78
CA ALA A 616 54.49 -46.12 44.66
C ALA A 616 53.01 -45.78 44.91
N ASP A 617 52.47 -46.05 46.10
CA ASP A 617 51.11 -45.72 46.51
C ASP A 617 50.87 -44.20 46.41
N ARG A 618 51.81 -43.36 46.87
CA ARG A 618 51.71 -41.91 46.70
C ARG A 618 51.79 -41.48 45.24
N PHE A 619 52.70 -42.05 44.46
CA PHE A 619 52.84 -41.76 43.03
C PHE A 619 51.58 -42.16 42.25
N GLU A 620 51.00 -43.32 42.54
CA GLU A 620 49.77 -43.82 41.92
C GLU A 620 48.55 -42.98 42.32
N ASN A 621 48.48 -42.49 43.57
CA ASN A 621 47.46 -41.52 43.99
C ASN A 621 47.65 -40.12 43.36
N GLU A 622 48.87 -39.59 43.25
CA GLU A 622 49.12 -38.30 42.59
C GLU A 622 48.87 -38.38 41.08
N VAL A 623 49.38 -39.41 40.40
CA VAL A 623 49.15 -39.64 38.98
C VAL A 623 47.68 -39.95 38.70
N GLY A 624 47.01 -40.74 39.52
CA GLY A 624 45.56 -40.95 39.46
C GLY A 624 44.79 -39.63 39.58
N SER A 625 45.13 -38.79 40.57
CA SER A 625 44.53 -37.47 40.78
C SER A 625 44.82 -36.48 39.63
N ILE A 626 45.94 -36.63 38.92
CA ILE A 626 46.25 -35.84 37.71
C ILE A 626 45.45 -36.37 36.51
N ILE A 627 45.39 -37.68 36.30
CA ILE A 627 44.61 -38.32 35.22
C ILE A 627 43.11 -38.02 35.38
N GLU A 628 42.58 -38.07 36.61
CA GLU A 628 41.18 -37.72 36.91
C GLU A 628 40.89 -36.25 36.60
N ARG A 629 41.79 -35.32 36.97
CA ARG A 629 41.66 -33.90 36.64
C ARG A 629 41.80 -33.62 35.13
N VAL A 630 42.68 -34.33 34.43
CA VAL A 630 42.80 -34.25 32.96
C VAL A 630 41.56 -34.84 32.27
N GLY A 631 41.01 -35.94 32.78
CA GLY A 631 39.76 -36.54 32.31
C GLY A 631 38.57 -35.61 32.49
N ALA A 632 38.43 -34.97 33.66
CA ALA A 632 37.41 -33.96 33.92
C ALA A 632 37.54 -32.74 33.00
N ALA A 633 38.77 -32.24 32.79
CA ALA A 633 39.03 -31.15 31.84
C ALA A 633 38.73 -31.55 30.38
N GLY A 634 39.02 -32.80 29.99
CA GLY A 634 38.68 -33.36 28.70
C GLY A 634 37.17 -33.47 28.48
N ALA A 635 36.42 -33.98 29.46
CA ALA A 635 34.96 -34.05 29.42
C ALA A 635 34.31 -32.64 29.39
N GLN A 636 34.88 -31.66 30.10
CA GLN A 636 34.43 -30.27 30.04
C GLN A 636 34.72 -29.64 28.66
N LEU A 637 35.85 -29.94 28.04
CA LEU A 637 36.17 -29.52 26.67
C LEU A 637 35.24 -30.16 25.64
N ASP A 638 34.93 -31.45 25.76
CA ASP A 638 33.98 -32.14 24.89
C ASP A 638 32.56 -31.56 25.01
N GLY A 639 32.06 -31.34 26.24
CA GLY A 639 30.79 -30.64 26.47
C GLY A 639 30.76 -29.22 25.90
N THR A 640 31.90 -28.52 25.95
CA THR A 640 32.06 -27.19 25.34
C THR A 640 32.06 -27.26 23.81
N ALA A 641 32.73 -28.24 23.22
CA ALA A 641 32.77 -28.47 21.77
C ALA A 641 31.40 -28.88 21.22
N ASN A 642 30.68 -29.77 21.91
CA ASN A 642 29.30 -30.14 21.58
C ASN A 642 28.34 -28.94 21.68
N THR A 643 28.48 -28.10 22.72
CA THR A 643 27.72 -26.85 22.84
C THR A 643 28.02 -25.89 21.69
N MET A 644 29.30 -25.70 21.32
CA MET A 644 29.70 -24.82 20.22
C MET A 644 29.26 -25.35 18.85
N SER A 645 29.27 -26.67 18.64
CA SER A 645 28.71 -27.34 17.46
C SER A 645 27.21 -27.09 17.34
N SER A 646 26.46 -27.24 18.43
CA SER A 646 25.02 -26.93 18.50
C SER A 646 24.75 -25.46 18.17
N VAL A 647 25.48 -24.51 18.77
CA VAL A 647 25.35 -23.07 18.49
C VAL A 647 25.69 -22.74 17.03
N ALA A 648 26.71 -23.36 16.43
CA ALA A 648 27.06 -23.19 15.03
C ALA A 648 25.96 -23.71 14.07
N GLN A 649 25.34 -24.85 14.40
CA GLN A 649 24.23 -25.40 13.63
C GLN A 649 22.96 -24.53 13.76
N ASP A 650 22.68 -24.01 14.96
CA ASP A 650 21.58 -23.07 15.22
C ASP A 650 21.78 -21.75 14.45
N ALA A 651 23.02 -21.23 14.41
CA ALA A 651 23.40 -20.04 13.64
C ALA A 651 23.27 -20.28 12.13
N LYS A 652 23.72 -21.44 11.63
CA LYS A 652 23.57 -21.85 10.21
C LYS A 652 22.10 -21.96 9.81
N SER A 653 21.26 -22.56 10.67
CA SER A 653 19.81 -22.63 10.47
C SER A 653 19.17 -21.24 10.42
N LYS A 654 19.51 -20.35 11.37
CA LYS A 654 19.03 -18.95 11.38
C LYS A 654 19.47 -18.18 10.13
N ALA A 655 20.72 -18.34 9.69
CA ALA A 655 21.23 -17.72 8.46
C ALA A 655 20.46 -18.17 7.21
N GLY A 656 20.16 -19.47 7.09
CA GLY A 656 19.32 -20.00 6.00
C GLY A 656 17.91 -19.41 5.99
N ASN A 657 17.25 -19.37 7.16
CA ASN A 657 15.93 -18.74 7.32
C ASN A 657 15.92 -17.24 6.97
N VAL A 658 17.01 -16.52 7.25
CA VAL A 658 17.17 -15.11 6.91
C VAL A 658 17.40 -14.93 5.40
N ALA A 659 18.23 -15.78 4.78
CA ALA A 659 18.45 -15.75 3.32
C ALA A 659 17.15 -16.02 2.54
N GLU A 660 16.41 -17.07 2.89
CA GLU A 660 15.12 -17.42 2.25
C GLU A 660 14.07 -16.31 2.47
N ALA A 661 14.07 -15.66 3.63
CA ALA A 661 13.22 -14.49 3.88
C ALA A 661 13.63 -13.26 3.05
N ALA A 662 14.93 -13.05 2.82
CA ALA A 662 15.45 -11.97 1.99
C ALA A 662 15.18 -12.20 0.49
N GLU A 663 15.32 -13.43 0.01
CA GLU A 663 14.94 -13.81 -1.37
C GLU A 663 13.45 -13.60 -1.62
N ARG A 664 12.58 -14.06 -0.71
CA ARG A 664 11.13 -13.80 -0.81
C ARG A 664 10.79 -12.31 -0.67
N ALA A 665 11.52 -11.54 0.14
CA ALA A 665 11.34 -10.09 0.20
C ALA A 665 11.75 -9.41 -1.11
N SER A 666 12.86 -9.82 -1.73
CA SER A 666 13.33 -9.35 -3.03
C SER A 666 12.33 -9.66 -4.15
N GLY A 667 11.83 -10.90 -4.22
CA GLY A 667 10.79 -11.31 -5.17
C GLY A 667 9.46 -10.54 -4.99
N ASN A 668 9.07 -10.25 -3.73
CA ASN A 668 7.91 -9.41 -3.44
C ASN A 668 8.15 -7.95 -3.89
N VAL A 669 9.34 -7.37 -3.63
CA VAL A 669 9.70 -6.02 -4.10
C VAL A 669 9.71 -5.96 -5.62
N GLN A 670 10.26 -6.96 -6.31
CA GLN A 670 10.24 -7.08 -7.76
C GLN A 670 8.81 -7.16 -8.31
N THR A 671 7.94 -7.93 -7.65
CA THR A 671 6.51 -8.06 -8.02
C THR A 671 5.76 -6.74 -7.83
N VAL A 672 5.99 -6.04 -6.72
CA VAL A 672 5.41 -4.71 -6.45
C VAL A 672 5.96 -3.67 -7.44
N ALA A 673 7.24 -3.74 -7.82
CA ALA A 673 7.82 -2.88 -8.85
C ALA A 673 7.16 -3.12 -10.21
N SER A 674 7.03 -4.37 -10.67
CA SER A 674 6.33 -4.72 -11.91
C SER A 674 4.88 -4.22 -11.90
N ALA A 675 4.12 -4.51 -10.84
CA ALA A 675 2.74 -4.04 -10.70
C ALA A 675 2.65 -2.49 -10.67
N SER A 676 3.63 -1.81 -10.08
CA SER A 676 3.69 -0.34 -10.08
C SER A 676 4.07 0.22 -11.45
N GLN A 677 4.91 -0.46 -12.23
CA GLN A 677 5.21 -0.12 -13.61
C GLN A 677 3.99 -0.31 -14.51
N GLU A 678 3.26 -1.42 -14.36
CA GLU A 678 2.04 -1.76 -15.09
C GLU A 678 0.90 -0.78 -14.75
N LEU A 679 0.70 -0.45 -13.47
CA LEU A 679 -0.20 0.63 -13.05
C LEU A 679 0.26 1.99 -13.59
N THR A 680 1.55 2.31 -13.59
CA THR A 680 2.06 3.55 -14.17
C THR A 680 1.83 3.60 -15.69
N GLN A 681 1.94 2.48 -16.39
CA GLN A 681 1.64 2.37 -17.82
C GLN A 681 0.14 2.54 -18.08
N SER A 682 -0.73 1.92 -17.29
CA SER A 682 -2.19 2.11 -17.35
C SER A 682 -2.59 3.56 -17.05
N ILE A 683 -2.01 4.18 -16.02
CA ILE A 683 -2.22 5.60 -15.69
C ILE A 683 -1.75 6.51 -16.82
N ARG A 684 -0.61 6.22 -17.48
CA ARG A 684 -0.17 6.94 -18.68
C ARG A 684 -1.16 6.77 -19.82
N GLU A 685 -1.53 5.54 -20.17
CA GLU A 685 -2.47 5.28 -21.27
C GLU A 685 -3.85 5.94 -21.04
N VAL A 686 -4.34 5.93 -19.79
CA VAL A 686 -5.55 6.67 -19.39
C VAL A 686 -5.32 8.19 -19.48
N SER A 687 -4.15 8.70 -19.07
CA SER A 687 -3.81 10.13 -19.20
C SER A 687 -3.67 10.59 -20.65
N ASP A 688 -3.15 9.73 -21.52
CA ASP A 688 -3.00 9.95 -22.96
C ASP A 688 -4.38 9.92 -23.63
N ARG A 689 -5.22 8.92 -23.33
CA ARG A 689 -6.63 8.86 -23.77
C ARG A 689 -7.46 10.06 -23.27
N ILE A 690 -7.23 10.53 -22.04
CA ILE A 690 -7.85 11.76 -21.49
C ILE A 690 -7.33 13.00 -22.21
N SER A 691 -6.03 13.09 -22.50
CA SER A 691 -5.43 14.23 -23.21
C SER A 691 -5.92 14.30 -24.64
N GLN A 692 -5.87 13.18 -25.37
CA GLN A 692 -6.41 13.04 -26.72
C GLN A 692 -7.92 13.36 -26.75
N SER A 693 -8.72 12.84 -25.82
CA SER A 693 -10.15 13.17 -25.79
C SER A 693 -10.43 14.60 -25.26
N SER A 694 -9.48 15.28 -24.60
CA SER A 694 -9.55 16.71 -24.30
C SER A 694 -9.22 17.54 -25.54
N GLU A 695 -8.24 17.11 -26.34
CA GLU A 695 -7.87 17.71 -27.61
C GLU A 695 -9.01 17.58 -28.63
N THR A 696 -9.54 16.37 -28.86
CA THR A 696 -10.75 16.15 -29.68
C THR A 696 -11.95 16.98 -29.19
N ALA A 697 -12.11 17.20 -27.88
CA ALA A 697 -13.17 18.06 -27.35
C ALA A 697 -12.91 19.57 -27.61
N ARG A 698 -11.65 20.01 -27.67
CA ARG A 698 -11.28 21.38 -28.07
C ARG A 698 -11.43 21.57 -29.58
N GLU A 699 -10.98 20.60 -30.38
CA GLU A 699 -11.17 20.58 -31.84
C GLU A 699 -12.66 20.64 -32.18
N ALA A 700 -13.48 19.76 -31.60
CA ALA A 700 -14.93 19.75 -31.83
C ALA A 700 -15.63 21.03 -31.32
N SER A 701 -15.13 21.66 -30.25
CA SER A 701 -15.61 22.98 -29.82
C SER A 701 -15.24 24.06 -30.84
N GLY A 702 -13.98 24.08 -31.30
CA GLY A 702 -13.51 25.04 -32.31
C GLY A 702 -14.18 24.86 -33.67
N GLU A 703 -14.55 23.64 -34.05
CA GLU A 703 -15.33 23.37 -35.26
C GLU A 703 -16.80 23.80 -35.10
N ALA A 704 -17.38 23.64 -33.90
CA ALA A 704 -18.69 24.22 -33.59
C ALA A 704 -18.65 25.77 -33.58
N ASP A 705 -17.57 26.39 -33.11
CA ASP A 705 -17.36 27.84 -33.17
C ASP A 705 -17.21 28.32 -34.62
N LYS A 706 -16.44 27.61 -35.47
CA LYS A 706 -16.38 27.87 -36.93
C LYS A 706 -17.75 27.72 -37.60
N ALA A 707 -18.49 26.66 -37.29
CA ALA A 707 -19.84 26.45 -37.82
C ALA A 707 -20.80 27.57 -37.37
N THR A 708 -20.66 28.06 -36.14
CA THR A 708 -21.39 29.25 -35.65
C THR A 708 -21.07 30.48 -36.49
N GLN A 709 -19.79 30.77 -36.74
CA GLN A 709 -19.36 31.91 -37.58
C GLN A 709 -19.83 31.77 -39.04
N GLN A 710 -19.77 30.57 -39.63
CA GLN A 710 -20.26 30.31 -40.98
C GLN A 710 -21.76 30.57 -41.08
N VAL A 711 -22.56 30.09 -40.12
CA VAL A 711 -24.01 30.27 -40.15
C VAL A 711 -24.42 31.72 -39.83
N GLN A 712 -23.70 32.43 -38.94
CA GLN A 712 -23.85 33.88 -38.75
C GLN A 712 -23.57 34.66 -40.04
N SER A 713 -22.49 34.31 -40.75
CA SER A 713 -22.15 34.91 -42.05
C SER A 713 -23.23 34.64 -43.11
N LEU A 714 -23.83 33.45 -43.09
CA LEU A 714 -24.88 33.03 -44.01
C LEU A 714 -26.22 33.74 -43.72
N ALA A 715 -26.54 34.01 -42.45
CA ALA A 715 -27.65 34.86 -42.06
C ALA A 715 -27.44 36.32 -42.51
N GLN A 716 -26.26 36.89 -42.25
CA GLN A 716 -25.90 38.24 -42.71
C GLN A 716 -25.96 38.37 -44.24
N ALA A 717 -25.56 37.35 -44.99
CA ALA A 717 -25.69 37.30 -46.44
C ALA A 717 -27.16 37.24 -46.91
N ALA A 718 -28.05 36.60 -46.14
CA ALA A 718 -29.49 36.59 -46.43
C ALA A 718 -30.13 37.95 -46.17
N ASP A 719 -29.74 38.65 -45.10
CA ASP A 719 -30.18 40.02 -44.81
C ASP A 719 -29.73 40.99 -45.91
N GLN A 720 -28.46 40.91 -46.35
CA GLN A 720 -27.93 41.71 -47.47
C GLN A 720 -28.67 41.46 -48.79
N ILE A 721 -29.12 40.22 -49.04
CA ILE A 721 -29.98 39.92 -50.21
C ILE A 721 -31.36 40.58 -50.05
N GLY A 722 -31.90 40.66 -48.84
CA GLY A 722 -33.09 41.46 -48.51
C GLY A 722 -32.89 42.94 -48.84
N ASP A 723 -31.81 43.55 -48.36
CA ASP A 723 -31.47 44.96 -48.62
C ASP A 723 -31.30 45.26 -50.12
N VAL A 724 -30.61 44.38 -50.86
CA VAL A 724 -30.44 44.53 -52.32
C VAL A 724 -31.79 44.43 -53.03
N ILE A 725 -32.71 43.57 -52.59
CA ILE A 725 -34.04 43.45 -53.19
C ILE A 725 -34.92 44.66 -52.84
N GLN A 726 -34.78 45.24 -51.65
CA GLN A 726 -35.41 46.52 -51.31
C GLN A 726 -34.85 47.66 -52.17
N GLN A 727 -33.53 47.74 -52.37
CA GLN A 727 -32.94 48.73 -53.29
C GLN A 727 -33.42 48.55 -54.74
N ILE A 728 -33.56 47.32 -55.22
CA ILE A 728 -34.13 47.03 -56.55
C ILE A 728 -35.60 47.48 -56.62
N GLN A 729 -36.37 47.29 -55.55
CA GLN A 729 -37.74 47.80 -55.46
C GLN A 729 -37.78 49.34 -55.51
N ASP A 730 -36.99 50.02 -54.68
CA ASP A 730 -36.86 51.48 -54.64
C ASP A 730 -36.43 52.07 -55.99
N ILE A 731 -35.45 51.44 -56.64
CA ILE A 731 -34.96 51.84 -57.97
C ILE A 731 -36.03 51.60 -59.03
N ALA A 732 -36.76 50.49 -58.99
CA ALA A 732 -37.85 50.23 -59.92
C ALA A 732 -39.00 51.24 -59.75
N GLU A 733 -39.34 51.64 -58.52
CA GLU A 733 -40.39 52.62 -58.24
C GLU A 733 -39.95 54.05 -58.63
N LYS A 734 -38.72 54.45 -58.32
CA LYS A 734 -38.12 55.72 -58.81
C LYS A 734 -38.03 55.74 -60.34
N THR A 735 -37.66 54.64 -60.97
CA THR A 735 -37.59 54.53 -62.44
C THR A 735 -38.97 54.59 -63.07
N ASN A 736 -40.00 53.99 -62.45
CA ASN A 736 -41.37 54.09 -62.95
C ASN A 736 -41.93 55.51 -62.79
N LEU A 737 -41.65 56.20 -61.67
CA LEU A 737 -42.00 57.62 -61.48
C LEU A 737 -41.28 58.53 -62.48
N LEU A 738 -39.97 58.34 -62.70
CA LEU A 738 -39.20 59.10 -63.68
C LEU A 738 -39.72 58.87 -65.11
N ALA A 739 -39.96 57.61 -65.49
CA ALA A 739 -40.51 57.27 -66.80
C ALA A 739 -41.93 57.80 -67.00
N LEU A 740 -42.77 57.78 -65.95
CA LEU A 740 -44.12 58.34 -65.98
C LEU A 740 -44.08 59.87 -66.13
N ASN A 741 -43.31 60.57 -65.30
CA ASN A 741 -43.16 62.02 -65.36
C ASN A 741 -42.56 62.48 -66.70
N ALA A 742 -41.52 61.80 -67.19
CA ALA A 742 -40.96 62.08 -68.52
C ALA A 742 -41.99 61.86 -69.64
N THR A 743 -42.83 60.82 -69.54
CA THR A 743 -43.92 60.58 -70.51
C THR A 743 -44.98 61.68 -70.44
N ILE A 744 -45.33 62.16 -69.25
CA ILE A 744 -46.29 63.26 -69.04
C ILE A 744 -45.73 64.57 -69.59
N GLU A 745 -44.54 64.98 -69.21
CA GLU A 745 -43.98 66.27 -69.61
C GLU A 745 -43.57 66.30 -71.09
N ALA A 746 -43.11 65.18 -71.68
CA ALA A 746 -42.91 65.07 -73.13
C ALA A 746 -44.25 65.19 -73.90
N ALA A 747 -45.34 64.62 -73.39
CA ALA A 747 -46.67 64.81 -73.97
C ALA A 747 -47.24 66.22 -73.78
N ARG A 748 -46.71 67.00 -72.82
CA ARG A 748 -47.17 68.35 -72.46
C ARG A 748 -46.35 69.48 -73.11
N ALA A 749 -45.06 69.28 -73.32
CA ALA A 749 -44.13 70.31 -73.81
C ALA A 749 -43.99 70.37 -75.34
N GLY A 750 -44.41 69.32 -76.06
CA GLY A 750 -44.38 69.29 -77.54
C GLY A 750 -42.98 69.50 -78.13
N GLU A 751 -42.86 70.41 -79.10
CA GLU A 751 -41.61 70.77 -79.78
C GLU A 751 -40.45 71.14 -78.82
N ALA A 752 -40.74 71.67 -77.63
CA ALA A 752 -39.74 72.06 -76.64
C ALA A 752 -39.22 70.89 -75.78
N GLY A 753 -39.93 69.75 -75.73
CA GLY A 753 -39.60 68.60 -74.88
C GLY A 753 -38.39 67.77 -75.35
N LYS A 754 -37.78 68.10 -76.51
CA LYS A 754 -36.78 67.30 -77.24
C LYS A 754 -35.49 66.94 -76.47
N GLY A 755 -35.23 67.54 -75.31
CA GLY A 755 -34.06 67.27 -74.47
C GLY A 755 -34.38 66.55 -73.14
N PHE A 756 -35.65 66.20 -72.88
CA PHE A 756 -36.11 65.62 -71.61
C PHE A 756 -36.62 64.17 -71.71
N ALA A 757 -36.56 63.55 -72.90
CA ALA A 757 -37.05 62.19 -73.18
C ALA A 757 -35.92 61.27 -73.72
#